data_AF-A0A932D5I2-F1
#
_entry.id   AF-A0A932D5I2-F1
#
_cell.length_a   1.000
_cell.length_b   1.000
_cell.length_c   1.000
_cell.angle_alpha   90.00
_cell.angle_beta   90.00
_cell.angle_gamma   90.00
#
_symmetry.space_group_name_H-M   'P 1'
#
loop_
_entity.id
_entity.type
_entity.pdbx_description
1 polymer ?
#
loop_
_entity_poly.entity_id
_entity_poly.type
_entity_poly.pdbx_seq_one_letter_code
_entity_poly.pdbx_strand_id
1 'polypeptide(L)'
;MNSFRRLDCVVALVSLLGVIRPVEAVAGDSAAPLGSVGARASYRIERTDEPRASTVREFELELGSIEERLGTNSQWLRLSARKASGGEFRVWLLARAWPSPALAEAQGVIGRYIVQEGDKQPLEFTHRFTGEAVLPSSGAWEFLLPRPVAGDFRGGVEAARVSLLGHIYALQGAEQAGAGFGAPAVRRLELLPDVLVGVPSNTRTRDDTRRFDGSDYAMVRLTRADYTEMIAAGLNCLRVDAEQATWVQNEPVFFWGAGGGDMPFPECLYRANYIGPALFFDEPGVVTRDYVIRPRLAKEPEFRRAITPQIVFDAFTEHFRKAVHEGAPTQLCRGLAARPDMDLGAMSFPQRNLYTWETIVLSAAWQLTRETDGGPRTFVFEPPGRLGTRRTLPEMNMAYGCQIPPDDPANFAAIIMAFLRGGARLAEKEWGVSIYGAVDRADTPWLLTRAYDLGATHFFFWDNAQLACVPYGECLALARHLKAHVEAHPRRDLPRLKRSAEVAILLPPGYDLGHVHMGRGNLWGLGELNLERRNRRGVPYRTVMHHVFTEIERCLRLGVAFDVLWDLEGMALPGYREIVRLREDGRVEVQSGGRKVVRKGPRLPPRPEGEPPRLSVELVGETSAAPVTLTARATVVETSAPVYYTTGADGRGVYHNARVLWELYGPGEEDYRALLSGGANPVVREDANSAVVEVPVRFEKPGVYRLRAATTDLAGRSTVVWKTVRLRP
;
A
#
# COMPACT_ATOMS: atom_id res chain seq x y z
N MET A 1 -22.04 -31.34 43.02
CA MET A 1 -22.93 -32.52 43.01
C MET A 1 -23.69 -32.54 41.69
N ASN A 2 -23.57 -33.67 40.98
CA ASN A 2 -24.32 -34.14 39.81
C ASN A 2 -24.25 -33.29 38.53
N SER A 3 -23.39 -33.62 37.55
CA SER A 3 -23.36 -34.83 36.69
C SER A 3 -23.97 -34.51 35.34
N PHE A 4 -23.15 -34.23 34.32
CA PHE A 4 -23.48 -34.56 32.93
C PHE A 4 -22.22 -34.89 32.12
N ARG A 5 -22.03 -36.20 31.93
CA ARG A 5 -21.54 -36.96 30.77
C ARG A 5 -20.40 -36.38 29.92
N ARG A 6 -19.23 -37.02 30.08
CA ARG A 6 -18.16 -37.14 29.09
C ARG A 6 -18.69 -37.80 27.82
N LEU A 7 -18.42 -37.20 26.67
CA LEU A 7 -18.36 -37.90 25.39
C LEU A 7 -16.88 -38.06 25.04
N ASP A 8 -16.44 -39.31 24.98
CA ASP A 8 -15.14 -39.71 24.46
C ASP A 8 -15.14 -39.54 22.94
N CYS A 9 -14.43 -38.52 22.43
CA CYS A 9 -14.02 -38.48 21.03
C CYS A 9 -12.55 -38.90 20.96
N VAL A 10 -12.34 -40.14 20.52
CA VAL A 10 -11.06 -40.70 20.14
C VAL A 10 -10.47 -39.86 19.01
N VAL A 11 -9.43 -39.08 19.30
CA VAL A 11 -8.60 -38.42 18.29
C VAL A 11 -7.66 -39.48 17.70
N ALA A 12 -8.00 -39.99 16.51
CA ALA A 12 -7.09 -40.77 15.70
C ALA A 12 -6.00 -39.83 15.15
N LEU A 13 -4.82 -39.90 15.76
CA LEU A 13 -3.60 -39.28 15.27
C LEU A 13 -3.17 -40.01 13.99
N VAL A 14 -3.45 -39.44 12.82
CA VAL A 14 -2.83 -39.89 11.55
C VAL A 14 -1.55 -39.08 11.36
N SER A 15 -0.45 -39.64 11.85
CA SER A 15 0.91 -39.20 11.54
C SER A 15 1.23 -39.52 10.09
N LEU A 16 1.04 -38.56 9.17
CA LEU A 16 1.54 -38.62 7.80
C LEU A 16 3.03 -38.26 7.79
N LEU A 17 3.86 -39.19 8.29
CA LEU A 17 5.27 -39.27 7.93
C LEU A 17 5.35 -39.86 6.52
N GLY A 18 5.39 -38.97 5.53
CA GLY A 18 5.69 -39.34 4.15
C GLY A 18 7.12 -39.87 4.04
N VAL A 19 7.29 -41.18 4.20
CA VAL A 19 8.49 -41.89 3.80
C VAL A 19 8.60 -41.78 2.27
N ILE A 20 9.58 -41.00 1.80
CA ILE A 20 10.01 -41.03 0.39
C ILE A 20 10.53 -42.45 0.13
N ARG A 21 9.72 -43.27 -0.53
CA ARG A 21 10.19 -44.53 -1.10
C ARG A 21 10.67 -44.26 -2.53
N PRO A 22 11.86 -44.73 -2.93
CA PRO A 22 12.20 -44.80 -4.34
C PRO A 22 11.27 -45.86 -4.96
N VAL A 23 10.32 -45.41 -5.77
CA VAL A 23 9.54 -46.30 -6.62
C VAL A 23 10.39 -46.54 -7.85
N GLU A 24 10.75 -47.81 -8.09
CA GLU A 24 11.34 -48.24 -9.35
C GLU A 24 10.39 -47.85 -10.51
N ALA A 25 10.95 -47.14 -11.47
CA ALA A 25 10.24 -46.57 -12.60
C ALA A 25 9.52 -47.66 -13.41
N VAL A 26 8.19 -47.66 -13.35
CA VAL A 26 7.38 -48.21 -14.44
C VAL A 26 7.34 -47.12 -15.51
N ALA A 27 8.14 -47.31 -16.56
CA ALA A 27 8.19 -46.46 -17.74
C ALA A 27 6.85 -46.55 -18.49
N GLY A 28 5.90 -45.71 -18.10
CA GLY A 28 4.90 -45.19 -19.04
C GLY A 28 5.54 -44.03 -19.81
N ASP A 29 5.46 -44.06 -21.14
CA ASP A 29 5.89 -42.99 -22.06
C ASP A 29 5.09 -41.69 -21.81
N SER A 30 5.32 -41.04 -20.68
CA SER A 30 5.00 -39.63 -20.56
C SER A 30 6.08 -38.87 -21.31
N ALA A 31 5.71 -38.29 -22.45
CA ALA A 31 6.58 -37.36 -23.17
C ALA A 31 7.15 -36.30 -22.21
N ALA A 32 8.46 -36.08 -22.29
CA ALA A 32 9.15 -35.10 -21.50
C ALA A 32 8.61 -33.68 -21.80
N PRO A 33 8.22 -32.88 -20.78
CA PRO A 33 7.52 -31.61 -21.00
C PRO A 33 8.28 -30.56 -21.81
N LEU A 34 9.61 -30.56 -21.79
CA LEU A 34 10.44 -29.58 -22.50
C LEU A 34 11.17 -30.19 -23.70
N GLY A 35 11.63 -31.44 -23.59
CA GLY A 35 12.40 -32.14 -24.63
C GLY A 35 13.15 -33.34 -24.07
N SER A 36 13.98 -33.98 -24.88
CA SER A 36 14.69 -35.21 -24.49
C SER A 36 15.58 -35.00 -23.25
N VAL A 37 15.50 -35.91 -22.28
CA VAL A 37 16.35 -35.88 -21.08
C VAL A 37 17.82 -35.95 -21.48
N GLY A 38 18.63 -35.01 -20.99
CA GLY A 38 20.05 -34.86 -21.32
C GLY A 38 20.32 -34.05 -22.59
N ALA A 39 19.30 -33.50 -23.25
CA ALA A 39 19.51 -32.57 -24.36
C ALA A 39 20.26 -31.32 -23.87
N ARG A 40 21.34 -30.96 -24.56
CA ARG A 40 22.22 -29.84 -24.22
C ARG A 40 22.50 -29.00 -25.46
N ALA A 41 22.50 -27.68 -25.31
CA ALA A 41 22.88 -26.73 -26.36
C ALA A 41 23.80 -25.64 -25.80
N SER A 42 24.88 -25.36 -26.52
CA SER A 42 25.88 -24.35 -26.13
C SER A 42 25.84 -23.15 -27.06
N TYR A 43 25.87 -21.96 -26.48
CA TYR A 43 25.64 -20.68 -27.15
C TYR A 43 26.78 -19.70 -26.87
N ARG A 44 27.15 -18.90 -27.86
CA ARG A 44 28.15 -17.82 -27.73
C ARG A 44 27.60 -16.52 -28.27
N ILE A 45 27.95 -15.42 -27.61
CA ILE A 45 27.47 -14.08 -27.97
C ILE A 45 27.87 -13.74 -29.41
N GLU A 46 26.92 -13.19 -30.17
CA GLU A 46 27.10 -12.81 -31.56
C GLU A 46 27.47 -11.33 -31.64
N ARG A 47 28.77 -11.01 -31.58
CA ARG A 47 29.29 -9.63 -31.69
C ARG A 47 30.71 -9.62 -32.28
N THR A 48 31.10 -8.47 -32.81
CA THR A 48 32.42 -8.27 -33.47
C THR A 48 33.47 -7.64 -32.56
N ASP A 49 33.06 -6.92 -31.53
CA ASP A 49 33.91 -6.30 -30.52
C ASP A 49 34.03 -7.15 -29.25
N GLU A 50 35.06 -6.90 -28.44
CA GLU A 50 35.27 -7.63 -27.20
C GLU A 50 34.16 -7.28 -26.17
N PRO A 51 33.44 -8.28 -25.62
CA PRO A 51 32.37 -8.01 -24.66
C PRO A 51 32.90 -7.39 -23.38
N ARG A 52 32.11 -6.49 -22.79
CA ARG A 52 32.41 -5.89 -21.48
C ARG A 52 32.49 -6.97 -20.40
N ALA A 53 33.27 -6.72 -19.34
CA ALA A 53 33.64 -7.72 -18.33
C ALA A 53 32.44 -8.45 -17.68
N SER A 54 31.32 -7.75 -17.48
CA SER A 54 30.10 -8.28 -16.87
C SER A 54 29.10 -8.88 -17.87
N THR A 55 29.36 -8.78 -19.18
CA THR A 55 28.53 -9.38 -20.23
C THR A 55 28.71 -10.90 -20.27
N VAL A 56 27.62 -11.65 -20.39
CA VAL A 56 27.65 -13.11 -20.60
C VAL A 56 28.24 -13.39 -21.98
N ARG A 57 29.40 -14.06 -22.03
CA ARG A 57 30.11 -14.40 -23.26
C ARG A 57 29.57 -15.67 -23.89
N GLU A 58 29.30 -16.67 -23.05
CA GLU A 58 28.80 -17.97 -23.47
C GLU A 58 27.92 -18.57 -22.39
N PHE A 59 26.96 -19.40 -22.80
CA PHE A 59 26.11 -20.14 -21.88
C PHE A 59 25.68 -21.48 -22.47
N GLU A 60 25.16 -22.34 -21.61
CA GLU A 60 24.63 -23.64 -21.96
C GLU A 60 23.23 -23.83 -21.38
N LEU A 61 22.37 -24.45 -22.18
CA LEU A 61 21.07 -24.95 -21.78
C LEU A 61 21.13 -26.47 -21.69
N GLU A 62 20.55 -27.04 -20.65
CA GLU A 62 20.49 -28.49 -20.49
C GLU A 62 19.15 -28.92 -19.87
N LEU A 63 18.57 -30.00 -20.40
CA LEU A 63 17.37 -30.63 -19.87
C LEU A 63 17.74 -31.83 -18.99
N GLY A 64 17.24 -31.84 -17.77
CA GLY A 64 17.51 -32.87 -16.79
C GLY A 64 16.39 -33.90 -16.66
N SER A 65 16.39 -34.58 -15.53
CA SER A 65 15.39 -35.58 -15.15
C SER A 65 13.97 -35.01 -15.08
N ILE A 66 12.98 -35.88 -15.25
CA ILE A 66 11.56 -35.56 -15.09
C ILE A 66 11.16 -35.89 -13.65
N GLU A 67 10.42 -35.00 -13.01
CA GLU A 67 9.81 -35.20 -11.70
C GLU A 67 8.29 -35.05 -11.80
N GLU A 68 7.54 -35.98 -11.21
CA GLU A 68 6.10 -35.81 -11.04
C GLU A 68 5.81 -34.90 -9.85
N ARG A 69 5.05 -33.82 -10.07
CA ARG A 69 4.61 -32.91 -9.01
C ARG A 69 3.15 -32.56 -9.19
N LEU A 70 2.36 -32.77 -8.14
CA LEU A 70 0.92 -32.51 -8.13
C LEU A 70 0.17 -33.18 -9.29
N GLY A 71 0.57 -34.40 -9.66
CA GLY A 71 -0.04 -35.15 -10.77
C GLY A 71 0.32 -34.64 -12.17
N THR A 72 1.34 -33.77 -12.27
CA THR A 72 1.85 -33.27 -13.56
C THR A 72 3.35 -33.51 -13.66
N ASN A 73 3.80 -33.95 -14.83
CA ASN A 73 5.23 -34.12 -15.09
C ASN A 73 5.87 -32.75 -15.33
N SER A 74 6.97 -32.51 -14.62
CA SER A 74 7.82 -31.33 -14.77
C SER A 74 9.23 -31.80 -15.09
N GLN A 75 9.98 -30.99 -15.84
CA GLN A 75 11.34 -31.33 -16.24
C GLN A 75 12.31 -30.26 -15.75
N TRP A 76 13.49 -30.72 -15.34
CA TRP A 76 14.57 -29.82 -15.00
C TRP A 76 15.13 -29.12 -16.23
N LEU A 77 15.31 -27.81 -16.12
CA LEU A 77 16.01 -26.95 -17.06
C LEU A 77 17.15 -26.26 -16.32
N ARG A 78 18.37 -26.32 -16.86
CA ARG A 78 19.55 -25.63 -16.33
C ARG A 78 20.08 -24.65 -17.35
N LEU A 79 20.31 -23.42 -16.91
CA LEU A 79 21.12 -22.41 -17.58
C LEU A 79 22.45 -22.29 -16.83
N SER A 80 23.58 -22.50 -17.52
CA SER A 80 24.93 -22.23 -16.99
C SER A 80 25.60 -21.17 -17.84
N ALA A 81 25.99 -20.04 -17.25
CA ALA A 81 26.49 -18.90 -17.99
C ALA A 81 27.87 -18.45 -17.47
N ARG A 82 28.73 -18.02 -18.40
CA ARG A 82 30.07 -17.49 -18.12
C ARG A 82 30.21 -16.09 -18.71
N LYS A 83 30.66 -15.15 -17.86
CA LYS A 83 30.93 -13.75 -18.21
C LYS A 83 32.27 -13.61 -18.91
N ALA A 84 32.46 -12.49 -19.61
CA ALA A 84 33.75 -12.16 -20.24
C ALA A 84 34.90 -12.08 -19.21
N SER A 85 34.61 -11.64 -17.98
CA SER A 85 35.55 -11.64 -16.85
C SER A 85 35.91 -13.05 -16.32
N GLY A 86 35.24 -14.11 -16.77
CA GLY A 86 35.38 -15.46 -16.26
C GLY A 86 34.46 -15.80 -15.08
N GLY A 87 33.72 -14.83 -14.52
CA GLY A 87 32.71 -15.11 -13.50
C GLY A 87 31.57 -15.97 -14.05
N GLU A 88 31.01 -16.85 -13.22
CA GLU A 88 29.96 -17.81 -13.62
C GLU A 88 28.71 -17.68 -12.75
N PHE A 89 27.57 -18.07 -13.29
CA PHE A 89 26.35 -18.30 -12.53
C PHE A 89 25.51 -19.41 -13.17
N ARG A 90 24.62 -20.00 -12.37
CA ARG A 90 23.72 -21.07 -12.82
C ARG A 90 22.31 -20.86 -12.30
N VAL A 91 21.33 -21.25 -13.10
CA VAL A 91 19.91 -21.19 -12.77
C VAL A 91 19.29 -22.55 -13.07
N TRP A 92 18.51 -23.09 -12.15
CA TRP A 92 17.71 -24.29 -12.36
C TRP A 92 16.24 -24.00 -12.17
N LEU A 93 15.44 -24.56 -13.07
CA LEU A 93 13.99 -24.51 -13.06
C LEU A 93 13.46 -25.93 -13.12
N LEU A 94 12.48 -26.26 -12.28
CA LEU A 94 11.62 -27.41 -12.52
C LEU A 94 10.34 -26.88 -13.13
N ALA A 95 10.08 -27.18 -14.41
CA ALA A 95 8.97 -26.59 -15.14
C ALA A 95 8.20 -27.61 -15.99
N ARG A 96 6.89 -27.42 -16.11
CA ARG A 96 6.01 -28.27 -16.96
C ARG A 96 5.86 -27.76 -18.41
N ALA A 97 6.44 -26.59 -18.71
CA ALA A 97 6.49 -25.98 -20.03
C ALA A 97 7.61 -24.93 -20.03
N TRP A 98 8.09 -24.54 -21.21
CA TRP A 98 9.08 -23.45 -21.30
C TRP A 98 8.47 -22.17 -20.72
N PRO A 99 9.09 -21.50 -19.72
CA PRO A 99 8.44 -20.40 -19.02
C PRO A 99 8.14 -19.20 -19.94
N SER A 100 6.94 -18.62 -19.85
CA SER A 100 6.52 -17.42 -20.62
C SER A 100 7.37 -16.18 -20.28
N PRO A 101 7.53 -15.21 -21.21
CA PRO A 101 8.11 -13.90 -20.87
C PRO A 101 7.22 -13.09 -19.93
N ALA A 102 5.93 -13.41 -19.83
CA ALA A 102 5.04 -12.84 -18.82
C ALA A 102 5.25 -13.55 -17.47
N LEU A 103 5.63 -12.79 -16.44
CA LEU A 103 5.96 -13.34 -15.11
C LEU A 103 4.79 -14.14 -14.50
N ALA A 104 3.56 -13.63 -14.61
CA ALA A 104 2.37 -14.28 -14.04
C ALA A 104 2.11 -15.67 -14.67
N GLU A 105 2.33 -15.80 -15.98
CA GLU A 105 2.20 -17.08 -16.68
C GLU A 105 3.35 -18.03 -16.32
N ALA A 106 4.58 -17.50 -16.20
CA ALA A 106 5.74 -18.28 -15.78
C ALA A 106 5.60 -18.86 -14.37
N GLN A 107 5.04 -18.08 -13.43
CA GLN A 107 4.72 -18.56 -12.07
C GLN A 107 3.77 -19.75 -12.09
N GLY A 108 2.85 -19.80 -13.06
CA GLY A 108 1.93 -20.93 -13.20
C GLY A 108 2.63 -22.24 -13.53
N VAL A 109 3.76 -22.22 -14.24
CA VAL A 109 4.41 -23.44 -14.80
C VAL A 109 5.71 -23.85 -14.10
N ILE A 110 6.32 -22.95 -13.32
CA ILE A 110 7.57 -23.22 -12.58
C ILE A 110 7.26 -23.73 -11.18
N GLY A 111 7.66 -24.98 -10.89
CA GLY A 111 7.53 -25.58 -9.56
C GLY A 111 8.72 -25.31 -8.62
N ARG A 112 9.94 -25.13 -9.16
CA ARG A 112 11.15 -24.85 -8.36
C ARG A 112 12.03 -23.82 -9.08
N TYR A 113 12.64 -22.92 -8.31
CA TYR A 113 13.50 -21.86 -8.82
C TYR A 113 14.77 -21.77 -7.96
N ILE A 114 15.92 -22.04 -8.57
CA ILE A 114 17.22 -22.15 -7.89
C ILE A 114 18.27 -21.31 -8.61
N VAL A 115 19.09 -20.58 -7.87
CA VAL A 115 20.16 -19.73 -8.40
C VAL A 115 21.47 -20.00 -7.68
N GLN A 116 22.57 -20.09 -8.43
CA GLN A 116 23.93 -20.17 -7.90
C GLN A 116 24.78 -19.05 -8.49
N GLU A 117 25.44 -18.27 -7.61
CA GLU A 117 26.38 -17.21 -7.99
C GLU A 117 27.82 -17.74 -7.80
N GLY A 118 28.57 -17.93 -8.89
CA GLY A 118 29.88 -18.58 -8.86
C GLY A 118 29.82 -19.97 -8.22
N ASP A 119 30.76 -20.23 -7.29
CA ASP A 119 30.84 -21.50 -6.55
C ASP A 119 30.13 -21.46 -5.19
N LYS A 120 29.33 -20.41 -4.92
CA LYS A 120 28.54 -20.34 -3.68
C LYS A 120 27.52 -21.48 -3.63
N GLN A 121 27.00 -21.77 -2.44
CA GLN A 121 25.91 -22.73 -2.30
C GLN A 121 24.67 -22.24 -3.09
N PRO A 122 24.05 -23.08 -3.93
CA PRO A 122 22.82 -22.73 -4.63
C PRO A 122 21.69 -22.35 -3.66
N LEU A 123 20.93 -21.31 -4.00
CA LEU A 123 19.79 -20.81 -3.23
C LEU A 123 18.49 -21.21 -3.91
N GLU A 124 17.58 -21.83 -3.18
CA GLU A 124 16.22 -22.10 -3.64
C GLU A 124 15.24 -21.11 -2.99
N PHE A 125 14.41 -20.46 -3.80
CA PHE A 125 13.46 -19.46 -3.31
C PHE A 125 12.05 -20.03 -3.27
N THR A 126 11.49 -20.20 -2.08
CA THR A 126 10.19 -20.86 -1.88
C THR A 126 9.27 -20.02 -1.02
N HIS A 127 7.98 -20.04 -1.33
CA HIS A 127 6.96 -19.49 -0.47
C HIS A 127 6.87 -20.34 0.81
N ARG A 128 6.97 -19.72 1.99
CA ARG A 128 7.04 -20.42 3.28
C ARG A 128 5.88 -21.39 3.52
N PHE A 129 4.65 -20.98 3.22
CA PHE A 129 3.46 -21.80 3.50
C PHE A 129 3.02 -22.72 2.36
N THR A 130 3.22 -22.35 1.08
CA THR A 130 2.76 -23.16 -0.07
C THR A 130 3.87 -24.02 -0.68
N GLY A 131 5.14 -23.70 -0.42
CA GLY A 131 6.29 -24.36 -1.05
C GLY A 131 6.43 -24.08 -2.56
N GLU A 132 5.64 -23.15 -3.10
CA GLU A 132 5.72 -22.71 -4.49
C GLU A 132 6.98 -21.89 -4.74
N ALA A 133 7.47 -21.88 -5.97
CA ALA A 133 8.64 -21.10 -6.35
C ALA A 133 8.34 -19.59 -6.27
N VAL A 134 9.24 -18.84 -5.64
CA VAL A 134 9.21 -17.37 -5.68
C VAL A 134 10.18 -16.91 -6.76
N LEU A 135 9.68 -16.12 -7.71
CA LEU A 135 10.43 -15.65 -8.87
C LEU A 135 10.86 -14.18 -8.72
N PRO A 136 11.94 -13.75 -9.38
CA PRO A 136 12.34 -12.34 -9.43
C PRO A 136 11.23 -11.46 -10.00
N SER A 137 10.93 -10.38 -9.28
CA SER A 137 9.81 -9.48 -9.60
C SER A 137 10.25 -8.05 -9.91
N SER A 138 11.57 -7.79 -10.00
CA SER A 138 12.12 -6.46 -10.27
C SER A 138 11.62 -5.89 -11.60
N GLY A 139 11.28 -6.72 -12.58
CA GLY A 139 10.79 -6.27 -13.90
C GLY A 139 11.58 -6.88 -15.06
N ALA A 140 12.78 -7.40 -14.79
CA ALA A 140 13.70 -7.94 -15.80
C ALA A 140 13.31 -9.33 -16.36
N TRP A 141 12.26 -9.98 -15.84
CA TRP A 141 11.95 -11.40 -16.07
C TRP A 141 11.98 -11.82 -17.55
N GLU A 142 11.45 -10.98 -18.43
CA GLU A 142 11.40 -11.25 -19.87
C GLU A 142 12.79 -11.48 -20.51
N PHE A 143 13.85 -10.95 -19.88
CA PHE A 143 15.24 -11.03 -20.34
C PHE A 143 16.08 -12.12 -19.64
N LEU A 144 15.55 -12.78 -18.60
CA LEU A 144 16.34 -13.67 -17.73
C LEU A 144 16.49 -15.10 -18.26
N LEU A 145 15.70 -15.52 -19.23
CA LEU A 145 15.78 -16.85 -19.83
C LEU A 145 16.03 -16.73 -21.33
N PRO A 146 16.83 -17.64 -21.94
CA PRO A 146 17.03 -17.62 -23.37
C PRO A 146 15.72 -17.78 -24.14
N ARG A 147 15.57 -16.97 -25.20
CA ARG A 147 14.40 -16.96 -26.08
C ARG A 147 14.85 -17.16 -27.52
N PRO A 148 14.29 -18.09 -28.30
CA PRO A 148 14.57 -18.16 -29.73
C PRO A 148 14.24 -16.82 -30.40
N VAL A 149 15.12 -16.33 -31.27
CA VAL A 149 14.86 -15.10 -32.05
C VAL A 149 13.78 -15.32 -33.09
N ALA A 150 13.66 -16.55 -33.60
CA ALA A 150 12.63 -16.97 -34.53
C ALA A 150 12.28 -18.45 -34.30
N GLY A 151 10.98 -18.77 -34.39
CA GLY A 151 10.47 -20.13 -34.17
C GLY A 151 10.57 -20.58 -32.71
N ASP A 152 10.46 -21.88 -32.49
CA ASP A 152 10.61 -22.52 -31.18
C ASP A 152 11.94 -23.28 -31.07
N PHE A 153 12.29 -23.69 -29.86
CA PHE A 153 13.40 -24.62 -29.66
C PHE A 153 13.10 -25.98 -30.30
N ARG A 154 14.04 -26.48 -31.11
CA ARG A 154 14.12 -27.86 -31.58
C ARG A 154 14.75 -28.72 -30.50
N GLY A 155 14.29 -29.95 -30.33
CA GLY A 155 14.80 -30.85 -29.28
C GLY A 155 14.65 -30.30 -27.84
N GLY A 156 13.88 -29.22 -27.66
CA GLY A 156 13.64 -28.53 -26.39
C GLY A 156 14.62 -27.41 -26.06
N VAL A 157 15.86 -27.42 -26.58
CA VAL A 157 16.90 -26.42 -26.26
C VAL A 157 17.65 -25.83 -27.45
N GLU A 158 17.43 -26.33 -28.67
CA GLU A 158 18.19 -25.91 -29.85
C GLU A 158 17.45 -24.85 -30.69
N ALA A 159 18.08 -23.71 -30.88
CA ALA A 159 17.64 -22.67 -31.81
C ALA A 159 18.88 -22.00 -32.40
N ALA A 160 18.87 -21.67 -33.69
CA ALA A 160 20.04 -21.10 -34.35
C ALA A 160 20.55 -19.82 -33.68
N ARG A 161 19.60 -18.99 -33.23
CA ARG A 161 19.87 -17.74 -32.50
C ARG A 161 18.89 -17.58 -31.35
N VAL A 162 19.39 -17.10 -30.22
CA VAL A 162 18.62 -16.84 -29.01
C VAL A 162 18.95 -15.46 -28.44
N SER A 163 17.96 -14.81 -27.83
CA SER A 163 18.11 -13.59 -27.04
C SER A 163 18.22 -13.94 -25.56
N LEU A 164 19.18 -13.34 -24.85
CA LEU A 164 19.36 -13.44 -23.41
C LEU A 164 19.97 -12.12 -22.89
N LEU A 165 19.42 -11.56 -21.80
CA LEU A 165 19.95 -10.35 -21.14
C LEU A 165 20.20 -9.17 -22.10
N GLY A 166 19.34 -9.03 -23.12
CA GLY A 166 19.44 -7.96 -24.13
C GLY A 166 20.41 -8.23 -25.28
N HIS A 167 21.08 -9.39 -25.32
CA HIS A 167 22.07 -9.75 -26.34
C HIS A 167 21.63 -10.96 -27.18
N ILE A 168 22.17 -11.07 -28.40
CA ILE A 168 21.94 -12.21 -29.30
C ILE A 168 23.10 -13.20 -29.21
N TYR A 169 22.78 -14.49 -29.19
CA TYR A 169 23.75 -15.58 -29.12
C TYR A 169 23.49 -16.58 -30.24
N ALA A 170 24.57 -17.06 -30.84
CA ALA A 170 24.55 -18.08 -31.89
C ALA A 170 24.85 -19.46 -31.31
N LEU A 171 24.11 -20.47 -31.78
CA LEU A 171 24.34 -21.87 -31.43
C LEU A 171 25.75 -22.31 -31.87
N GLN A 172 26.49 -22.92 -30.97
CA GLN A 172 27.82 -23.49 -31.24
C GLN A 172 27.77 -25.00 -31.43
N GLY A 173 26.86 -25.68 -30.73
CA GLY A 173 26.69 -27.11 -30.80
C GLY A 173 25.51 -27.57 -29.96
N ALA A 174 25.00 -28.76 -30.29
CA ALA A 174 23.96 -29.45 -29.55
C ALA A 174 24.35 -30.91 -29.37
N GLU A 175 24.09 -31.44 -28.19
CA GLU A 175 24.48 -32.79 -27.80
C GLU A 175 23.34 -33.45 -27.03
N GLN A 176 23.24 -34.77 -27.16
CA GLN A 176 22.35 -35.59 -26.34
C GLN A 176 23.21 -36.34 -25.31
N ALA A 177 23.29 -35.82 -24.08
CA ALA A 177 23.89 -36.54 -22.99
C ALA A 177 22.99 -37.70 -22.55
N GLY A 178 23.57 -38.86 -22.24
CA GLY A 178 22.80 -40.06 -21.87
C GLY A 178 22.22 -40.04 -20.44
N ALA A 179 22.69 -39.14 -19.57
CA ALA A 179 22.23 -39.03 -18.19
C ALA A 179 21.67 -37.63 -17.92
N GLY A 180 20.42 -37.55 -17.45
CA GLY A 180 19.83 -36.30 -16.97
C GLY A 180 20.36 -35.93 -15.59
N PHE A 181 20.47 -34.63 -15.31
CA PHE A 181 20.76 -34.13 -13.97
C PHE A 181 19.46 -34.00 -13.14
N GLY A 182 19.58 -34.16 -11.82
CA GLY A 182 18.51 -33.89 -10.86
C GLY A 182 18.70 -32.57 -10.12
N ALA A 183 17.88 -32.36 -9.09
CA ALA A 183 17.97 -31.19 -8.23
C ALA A 183 19.38 -31.06 -7.58
N PRO A 184 20.00 -29.87 -7.59
CA PRO A 184 21.24 -29.64 -6.84
C PRO A 184 20.97 -29.62 -5.33
N ALA A 185 22.03 -29.74 -4.53
CA ALA A 185 21.96 -29.44 -3.10
C ALA A 185 21.78 -27.92 -2.91
N VAL A 186 20.77 -27.51 -2.15
CA VAL A 186 20.37 -26.09 -2.01
C VAL A 186 20.29 -25.64 -0.55
N ARG A 187 20.52 -24.35 -0.32
CA ARG A 187 19.99 -23.64 0.84
C ARG A 187 18.65 -23.04 0.46
N ARG A 188 17.58 -23.42 1.17
CA ARG A 188 16.23 -22.89 0.94
C ARG A 188 16.02 -21.58 1.68
N LEU A 189 15.47 -20.60 0.99
CA LEU A 189 15.00 -19.34 1.56
C LEU A 189 13.46 -19.32 1.53
N GLU A 190 12.86 -19.40 2.72
CA GLU A 190 11.41 -19.44 2.90
C GLU A 190 10.82 -18.03 3.04
N LEU A 191 10.43 -17.48 1.89
CA LEU A 191 9.94 -16.12 1.73
C LEU A 191 8.42 -16.02 1.92
N LEU A 192 7.94 -14.81 2.19
CA LEU A 192 6.52 -14.46 2.27
C LEU A 192 6.21 -13.28 1.33
N PRO A 193 6.13 -13.51 0.01
CA PRO A 193 5.86 -12.45 -0.96
C PRO A 193 4.46 -11.82 -0.82
N ASP A 194 3.57 -12.47 -0.09
CA ASP A 194 2.20 -12.04 0.19
C ASP A 194 2.02 -11.36 1.56
N VAL A 195 3.11 -11.21 2.32
CA VAL A 195 3.17 -10.52 3.61
C VAL A 195 4.54 -9.85 3.77
N LEU A 196 4.73 -8.68 3.16
CA LEU A 196 5.93 -7.86 3.34
C LEU A 196 5.80 -7.00 4.59
N VAL A 197 6.74 -7.14 5.52
CA VAL A 197 6.80 -6.43 6.79
C VAL A 197 8.14 -5.70 6.88
N GLY A 198 8.13 -4.37 7.00
CA GLY A 198 9.38 -3.63 6.94
C GLY A 198 9.36 -2.22 7.51
N VAL A 199 10.52 -1.58 7.41
CA VAL A 199 10.75 -0.17 7.73
C VAL A 199 11.51 0.50 6.57
N PRO A 200 11.34 1.81 6.34
CA PRO A 200 11.92 2.49 5.18
C PRO A 200 13.38 2.89 5.37
N SER A 201 13.99 2.67 6.55
CA SER A 201 15.36 3.09 6.86
C SER A 201 16.29 1.93 7.16
N ASN A 202 17.59 2.16 6.99
CA ASN A 202 18.66 1.29 7.50
C ASN A 202 19.27 1.84 8.81
N THR A 203 18.47 2.61 9.54
CA THR A 203 18.77 3.19 10.85
C THR A 203 17.62 2.85 11.79
N ARG A 204 17.84 3.03 13.10
CA ARG A 204 16.81 2.90 14.12
C ARG A 204 16.94 3.99 15.17
N THR A 205 15.88 4.19 15.95
CA THR A 205 15.95 5.06 17.11
C THR A 205 16.98 4.53 18.12
N ARG A 206 17.72 5.45 18.75
CA ARG A 206 18.67 5.13 19.82
C ARG A 206 17.94 4.69 21.09
N ASP A 207 16.80 5.30 21.37
CA ASP A 207 15.93 5.01 22.50
C ASP A 207 14.51 4.67 22.01
N ASP A 208 13.74 3.98 22.83
CA ASP A 208 12.39 3.49 22.49
C ASP A 208 11.26 4.41 22.98
N THR A 209 11.59 5.62 23.44
CA THR A 209 10.58 6.55 23.97
C THR A 209 9.84 7.20 22.82
N ARG A 210 8.53 6.97 22.75
CA ARG A 210 7.68 7.68 21.79
C ARG A 210 7.58 9.16 22.17
N ARG A 211 7.80 10.03 21.19
CA ARG A 211 7.82 11.49 21.33
C ARG A 211 6.57 12.09 20.72
N PHE A 212 5.86 12.90 21.51
CA PHE A 212 4.60 13.53 21.10
C PHE A 212 4.69 15.05 20.97
N ASP A 213 5.83 15.64 21.36
CA ASP A 213 6.12 17.07 21.38
C ASP A 213 6.70 17.59 20.06
N GLY A 214 6.93 16.71 19.08
CA GLY A 214 7.50 17.06 17.77
C GLY A 214 9.03 17.12 17.76
N SER A 215 9.71 16.70 18.83
CA SER A 215 11.17 16.62 18.85
C SER A 215 11.69 15.49 17.94
N ASP A 216 12.88 15.71 17.35
CA ASP A 216 13.54 14.73 16.48
C ASP A 216 14.15 13.58 17.25
N TYR A 217 14.15 12.39 16.67
CA TYR A 217 14.79 11.20 17.24
C TYR A 217 16.28 11.15 16.95
N ALA A 218 17.08 10.75 17.94
CA ALA A 218 18.45 10.37 17.70
C ALA A 218 18.47 9.00 17.00
N MET A 219 19.03 8.95 15.80
CA MET A 219 19.11 7.73 14.99
C MET A 219 20.49 7.09 15.07
N VAL A 220 20.56 5.77 14.97
CA VAL A 220 21.80 4.98 14.86
C VAL A 220 21.69 4.02 13.67
N ARG A 221 22.80 3.76 12.97
CA ARG A 221 22.85 2.81 11.86
C ARG A 221 22.57 1.40 12.36
N LEU A 222 21.78 0.62 11.62
CA LEU A 222 21.54 -0.78 11.92
C LEU A 222 22.83 -1.60 11.75
N THR A 223 23.08 -2.45 12.74
CA THR A 223 24.14 -3.45 12.75
C THR A 223 23.61 -4.80 12.27
N ARG A 224 24.51 -5.77 12.03
CA ARG A 224 24.13 -7.14 11.71
C ARG A 224 23.27 -7.81 12.79
N ALA A 225 23.51 -7.46 14.06
CA ALA A 225 22.72 -7.96 15.18
C ALA A 225 21.29 -7.40 15.13
N ASP A 226 21.13 -6.10 14.83
CA ASP A 226 19.80 -5.49 14.70
C ASP A 226 19.00 -6.14 13.55
N TYR A 227 19.63 -6.43 12.41
CA TYR A 227 18.96 -7.15 11.33
C TYR A 227 18.55 -8.56 11.75
N THR A 228 19.39 -9.27 12.51
CA THR A 228 19.04 -10.60 13.04
C THR A 228 17.82 -10.53 13.97
N GLU A 229 17.78 -9.51 14.84
CA GLU A 229 16.65 -9.26 15.73
C GLU A 229 15.36 -8.92 14.95
N MET A 230 15.45 -8.04 13.94
CA MET A 230 14.33 -7.68 13.07
C MET A 230 13.74 -8.90 12.36
N ILE A 231 14.60 -9.76 11.79
CA ILE A 231 14.20 -11.01 11.13
C ILE A 231 13.49 -11.94 12.13
N ALA A 232 14.05 -12.10 13.33
CA ALA A 232 13.45 -12.93 14.37
C ALA A 232 12.06 -12.41 14.80
N ALA A 233 11.90 -11.08 14.87
CA ALA A 233 10.64 -10.41 15.18
C ALA A 233 9.59 -10.55 14.06
N GLY A 234 10.00 -10.84 12.82
CA GLY A 234 9.09 -11.05 11.69
C GLY A 234 9.18 -9.98 10.60
N LEU A 235 10.10 -9.02 10.70
CA LEU A 235 10.39 -8.11 9.59
C LEU A 235 11.12 -8.88 8.48
N ASN A 236 10.66 -8.72 7.25
CA ASN A 236 11.17 -9.45 6.10
C ASN A 236 11.34 -8.58 4.84
N CYS A 237 11.14 -7.27 4.92
CA CYS A 237 11.41 -6.31 3.85
C CYS A 237 12.34 -5.23 4.38
N LEU A 238 13.63 -5.32 4.04
CA LEU A 238 14.69 -4.60 4.74
C LEU A 238 15.44 -3.65 3.81
N ARG A 239 15.58 -2.38 4.21
CA ARG A 239 16.48 -1.45 3.51
C ARG A 239 17.91 -1.74 3.88
N VAL A 240 18.79 -1.75 2.89
CA VAL A 240 20.23 -1.99 3.02
C VAL A 240 21.03 -1.06 2.12
N ASP A 241 22.26 -0.75 2.54
CA ASP A 241 23.32 -0.27 1.64
C ASP A 241 24.12 -1.46 1.06
N ALA A 242 25.15 -1.17 0.26
CA ALA A 242 25.99 -2.18 -0.40
C ALA A 242 26.66 -3.16 0.59
N GLU A 243 27.12 -2.67 1.74
CA GLU A 243 27.73 -3.49 2.78
C GLU A 243 26.68 -4.39 3.43
N GLN A 244 25.57 -3.78 3.88
CA GLN A 244 24.48 -4.45 4.59
C GLN A 244 23.78 -5.51 3.73
N ALA A 245 23.73 -5.33 2.41
CA ALA A 245 23.20 -6.34 1.48
C ALA A 245 23.88 -7.70 1.67
N THR A 246 25.20 -7.71 1.90
CA THR A 246 25.96 -8.95 2.11
C THR A 246 25.55 -9.71 3.38
N TRP A 247 24.96 -9.02 4.36
CA TRP A 247 24.54 -9.60 5.62
C TRP A 247 23.22 -10.35 5.51
N VAL A 248 22.31 -9.91 4.64
CA VAL A 248 20.92 -10.38 4.57
C VAL A 248 20.55 -11.10 3.27
N GLN A 249 21.37 -10.97 2.21
CA GLN A 249 21.06 -11.53 0.89
C GLN A 249 20.78 -13.06 0.89
N ASN A 250 21.34 -13.78 1.86
CA ASN A 250 21.15 -15.23 2.03
C ASN A 250 20.17 -15.59 3.16
N GLU A 251 19.47 -14.60 3.72
CA GLU A 251 18.44 -14.79 4.74
C GLU A 251 17.04 -14.84 4.11
N PRO A 252 16.03 -15.42 4.78
CA PRO A 252 14.66 -15.55 4.26
C PRO A 252 13.88 -14.23 4.32
N VAL A 253 14.44 -13.19 3.70
CA VAL A 253 13.93 -11.82 3.64
C VAL A 253 14.13 -11.21 2.27
N PHE A 254 13.28 -10.27 1.92
CA PHE A 254 13.45 -9.33 0.82
C PHE A 254 14.32 -8.14 1.26
N PHE A 255 15.18 -7.67 0.36
CA PHE A 255 16.01 -6.49 0.60
C PHE A 255 15.99 -5.52 -0.59
N TRP A 256 16.18 -4.24 -0.29
CA TRP A 256 16.15 -3.13 -1.24
C TRP A 256 17.10 -2.00 -0.84
N GLY A 257 17.36 -1.06 -1.74
CA GLY A 257 18.14 0.15 -1.48
C GLY A 257 19.49 0.17 -2.20
N ALA A 258 20.24 -0.93 -2.15
CA ALA A 258 21.43 -1.12 -2.98
C ALA A 258 21.03 -1.12 -4.47
N GLY A 259 21.74 -0.34 -5.30
CA GLY A 259 21.37 -0.11 -6.70
C GLY A 259 22.24 -0.83 -7.72
N GLY A 260 22.07 -0.46 -8.99
CA GLY A 260 22.79 -1.09 -10.11
C GLY A 260 24.32 -0.95 -10.02
N GLY A 261 24.81 0.11 -9.38
CA GLY A 261 26.23 0.32 -9.10
C GLY A 261 26.80 -0.56 -7.99
N ASP A 262 25.95 -1.02 -7.08
CA ASP A 262 26.36 -1.70 -5.84
C ASP A 262 26.31 -3.22 -5.95
N MET A 263 25.45 -3.74 -6.85
CA MET A 263 25.09 -5.15 -6.89
C MET A 263 25.82 -5.94 -8.00
N PRO A 264 26.16 -7.22 -7.77
CA PRO A 264 26.70 -8.10 -8.82
C PRO A 264 25.74 -8.26 -10.00
N PHE A 265 26.25 -8.18 -11.23
CA PHE A 265 25.46 -8.32 -12.45
C PHE A 265 25.97 -9.48 -13.33
N PRO A 266 25.07 -10.28 -13.94
CA PRO A 266 23.60 -10.18 -13.90
C PRO A 266 22.96 -10.88 -12.70
N GLU A 267 23.76 -11.43 -11.77
CA GLU A 267 23.29 -12.31 -10.70
C GLU A 267 22.18 -11.69 -9.85
N CYS A 268 22.26 -10.38 -9.55
CA CYS A 268 21.24 -9.69 -8.76
C CYS A 268 19.84 -9.78 -9.40
N LEU A 269 19.73 -9.79 -10.73
CA LEU A 269 18.45 -9.87 -11.43
C LEU A 269 17.79 -11.24 -11.29
N TYR A 270 18.56 -12.30 -11.01
CA TYR A 270 18.05 -13.64 -10.77
C TYR A 270 17.62 -13.88 -9.32
N ARG A 271 17.91 -12.96 -8.38
CA ARG A 271 17.53 -13.17 -6.98
C ARG A 271 16.07 -12.82 -6.77
N ALA A 272 15.27 -13.79 -6.33
CA ALA A 272 13.85 -13.55 -6.03
C ALA A 272 13.64 -12.66 -4.80
N ASN A 273 14.65 -12.58 -3.92
CA ASN A 273 14.60 -11.79 -2.70
C ASN A 273 15.25 -10.39 -2.81
N TYR A 274 15.73 -10.01 -4.01
CA TYR A 274 16.18 -8.65 -4.28
C TYR A 274 15.05 -7.86 -4.94
N ILE A 275 14.62 -6.77 -4.30
CA ILE A 275 13.54 -5.92 -4.81
C ILE A 275 14.06 -4.94 -5.87
N GLY A 276 15.19 -4.29 -5.59
CA GLY A 276 15.74 -3.20 -6.40
C GLY A 276 16.25 -2.02 -5.55
N PRO A 277 16.74 -0.94 -6.20
CA PRO A 277 17.18 0.29 -5.53
C PRO A 277 16.04 1.05 -4.86
N ALA A 278 14.84 1.00 -5.43
CA ALA A 278 13.68 1.71 -4.93
C ALA A 278 12.66 0.71 -4.36
N LEU A 279 11.81 1.19 -3.44
CA LEU A 279 10.72 0.42 -2.88
C LEU A 279 9.36 1.03 -3.21
N PHE A 280 9.28 2.36 -3.30
CA PHE A 280 8.00 3.04 -3.48
C PHE A 280 8.08 4.37 -4.26
N PHE A 281 6.91 4.82 -4.72
CA PHE A 281 6.62 6.21 -5.05
C PHE A 281 6.24 6.95 -3.77
N ASP A 282 6.88 8.09 -3.51
CA ASP A 282 6.73 8.85 -2.27
C ASP A 282 5.63 9.91 -2.42
N GLU A 283 4.47 9.63 -1.84
CA GLU A 283 3.26 10.47 -1.75
C GLU A 283 2.95 11.37 -2.97
N PRO A 284 2.71 10.83 -4.18
CA PRO A 284 2.52 11.66 -5.38
C PRO A 284 1.40 12.72 -5.26
N GLY A 285 0.33 12.44 -4.51
CA GLY A 285 -0.74 13.39 -4.18
C GLY A 285 -0.28 14.54 -3.28
N VAL A 286 0.54 14.24 -2.27
CA VAL A 286 1.11 15.24 -1.36
C VAL A 286 2.15 16.10 -2.06
N VAL A 287 3.03 15.48 -2.85
CA VAL A 287 4.03 16.21 -3.63
C VAL A 287 3.36 17.16 -4.62
N THR A 288 2.27 16.73 -5.28
CA THR A 288 1.45 17.61 -6.13
C THR A 288 0.91 18.79 -5.33
N ARG A 289 0.29 18.52 -4.17
CA ARG A 289 -0.25 19.57 -3.31
C ARG A 289 0.83 20.58 -2.91
N ASP A 290 1.98 20.10 -2.44
CA ASP A 290 2.99 20.94 -1.78
C ASP A 290 3.90 21.68 -2.74
N TYR A 291 4.26 21.05 -3.86
CA TYR A 291 5.24 21.60 -4.79
C TYR A 291 4.63 22.13 -6.09
N VAL A 292 3.39 21.76 -6.42
CA VAL A 292 2.68 22.28 -7.60
C VAL A 292 1.58 23.26 -7.21
N ILE A 293 0.70 22.87 -6.28
CA ILE A 293 -0.51 23.65 -5.98
C ILE A 293 -0.26 24.79 -4.99
N ARG A 294 0.29 24.50 -3.80
CA ARG A 294 0.54 25.51 -2.75
C ARG A 294 1.37 26.72 -3.22
N PRO A 295 2.45 26.55 -4.03
CA PRO A 295 3.22 27.68 -4.52
C PRO A 295 2.39 28.63 -5.39
N ARG A 296 1.46 28.10 -6.19
CA ARG A 296 0.54 28.90 -7.01
C ARG A 296 -0.50 29.59 -6.15
N LEU A 297 -1.11 28.90 -5.18
CA LEU A 297 -2.06 29.50 -4.24
C LEU A 297 -1.47 30.70 -3.48
N ALA A 298 -0.18 30.65 -3.15
CA ALA A 298 0.52 31.74 -2.46
C ALA A 298 0.79 32.97 -3.37
N LYS A 299 0.93 32.78 -4.69
CA LYS A 299 1.40 33.81 -5.63
C LYS A 299 0.32 34.34 -6.58
N GLU A 300 -0.71 33.55 -6.86
CA GLU A 300 -1.71 33.80 -7.90
C GLU A 300 -3.11 33.96 -7.26
N PRO A 301 -3.57 35.18 -6.93
CA PRO A 301 -4.90 35.39 -6.31
C PRO A 301 -6.07 34.87 -7.16
N GLU A 302 -5.96 34.96 -8.49
CA GLU A 302 -6.99 34.43 -9.39
C GLU A 302 -7.06 32.91 -9.35
N PHE A 303 -5.90 32.23 -9.31
CA PHE A 303 -5.84 30.78 -9.14
C PHE A 303 -6.43 30.35 -7.80
N ARG A 304 -6.13 31.09 -6.72
CA ARG A 304 -6.70 30.85 -5.39
C ARG A 304 -8.24 30.84 -5.40
N ARG A 305 -8.85 31.75 -6.17
CA ARG A 305 -10.31 31.83 -6.37
C ARG A 305 -10.87 30.83 -7.37
N ALA A 306 -10.04 30.33 -8.29
CA ALA A 306 -10.45 29.44 -9.37
C ALA A 306 -10.22 27.95 -9.06
N ILE A 307 -9.36 27.60 -8.09
CA ILE A 307 -8.97 26.21 -7.81
C ILE A 307 -10.19 25.32 -7.55
N THR A 308 -10.19 24.10 -8.07
CA THR A 308 -11.25 23.10 -7.86
C THR A 308 -10.61 21.72 -7.64
N PRO A 309 -11.37 20.73 -7.12
CA PRO A 309 -10.92 19.34 -7.04
C PRO A 309 -10.39 18.80 -8.37
N GLN A 310 -11.01 19.17 -9.50
CA GLN A 310 -10.56 18.74 -10.83
C GLN A 310 -9.21 19.33 -11.21
N ILE A 311 -8.96 20.61 -10.93
CA ILE A 311 -7.64 21.23 -11.20
C ILE A 311 -6.53 20.50 -10.44
N VAL A 312 -6.77 20.14 -9.18
CA VAL A 312 -5.78 19.39 -8.38
C VAL A 312 -5.61 17.98 -8.92
N PHE A 313 -6.71 17.31 -9.28
CA PHE A 313 -6.67 15.99 -9.91
C PHE A 313 -5.84 16.02 -11.20
N ASP A 314 -6.07 16.97 -12.11
CA ASP A 314 -5.33 17.09 -13.37
C ASP A 314 -3.83 17.28 -13.12
N ALA A 315 -3.46 18.19 -12.22
CA ALA A 315 -2.07 18.41 -11.82
C ALA A 315 -1.42 17.15 -11.22
N PHE A 316 -2.18 16.39 -10.43
CA PHE A 316 -1.74 15.12 -9.87
C PHE A 316 -1.50 14.08 -10.97
N THR A 317 -2.38 14.00 -11.97
CA THR A 317 -2.20 13.05 -13.08
C THR A 317 -0.93 13.31 -13.88
N GLU A 318 -0.60 14.59 -14.11
CA GLU A 318 0.62 14.99 -14.80
C GLU A 318 1.87 14.66 -13.97
N HIS A 319 1.85 15.03 -12.68
CA HIS A 319 2.96 14.74 -11.77
C HIS A 319 3.22 13.24 -11.63
N PHE A 320 2.17 12.44 -11.44
CA PHE A 320 2.28 10.99 -11.27
C PHE A 320 2.86 10.31 -12.51
N ARG A 321 2.41 10.71 -13.72
CA ARG A 321 2.97 10.19 -14.98
C ARG A 321 4.47 10.45 -15.07
N LYS A 322 4.92 11.66 -14.71
CA LYS A 322 6.34 12.00 -14.68
C LYS A 322 7.10 11.11 -13.69
N ALA A 323 6.56 10.90 -12.49
CA ALA A 323 7.18 10.05 -11.48
C ALA A 323 7.37 8.61 -11.97
N VAL A 324 6.41 8.06 -12.72
CA VAL A 324 6.49 6.72 -13.32
C VAL A 324 7.59 6.61 -14.38
N HIS A 325 7.66 7.57 -15.32
CA HIS A 325 8.60 7.46 -16.43
C HIS A 325 10.02 7.96 -16.15
N GLU A 326 10.19 8.87 -15.17
CA GLU A 326 11.49 9.51 -14.90
C GLU A 326 12.02 9.21 -13.49
N GLY A 327 11.18 8.69 -12.59
CA GLY A 327 11.47 8.54 -11.17
C GLY A 327 12.02 7.17 -10.77
N ALA A 328 11.48 6.65 -9.66
CA ALA A 328 11.89 5.39 -9.03
C ALA A 328 11.98 4.18 -9.99
N PRO A 329 11.01 3.95 -10.91
CA PRO A 329 11.04 2.78 -11.78
C PRO A 329 12.29 2.67 -12.66
N THR A 330 12.91 3.79 -13.03
CA THR A 330 14.05 3.78 -13.96
C THR A 330 15.41 3.72 -13.27
N GLN A 331 15.46 3.77 -11.93
CA GLN A 331 16.72 3.88 -11.19
C GLN A 331 17.65 2.68 -11.40
N LEU A 332 17.10 1.46 -11.44
CA LEU A 332 17.90 0.24 -11.60
C LEU A 332 18.61 0.22 -12.97
N CYS A 333 17.85 0.37 -14.06
CA CYS A 333 18.43 0.39 -15.41
C CYS A 333 19.39 1.56 -15.61
N ARG A 334 19.09 2.76 -15.10
CA ARG A 334 20.02 3.90 -15.15
C ARG A 334 21.33 3.60 -14.42
N GLY A 335 21.25 3.03 -13.21
CA GLY A 335 22.42 2.64 -12.43
C GLY A 335 23.27 1.56 -13.10
N LEU A 336 22.64 0.58 -13.75
CA LEU A 336 23.34 -0.45 -14.51
C LEU A 336 23.97 0.10 -15.80
N ALA A 337 23.28 0.98 -16.52
CA ALA A 337 23.78 1.60 -17.75
C ALA A 337 24.98 2.53 -17.53
N ALA A 338 25.11 3.10 -16.33
CA ALA A 338 26.21 3.98 -15.97
C ALA A 338 27.53 3.24 -15.70
N ARG A 339 27.53 1.90 -15.65
CA ARG A 339 28.71 1.10 -15.30
C ARG A 339 29.64 0.87 -16.49
N PRO A 340 30.97 1.13 -16.33
CA PRO A 340 31.93 0.96 -17.43
C PRO A 340 32.23 -0.50 -17.78
N ASP A 341 31.96 -1.43 -16.87
CA ASP A 341 32.20 -2.86 -17.01
C ASP A 341 31.01 -3.62 -17.63
N MET A 342 29.94 -2.90 -18.00
CA MET A 342 28.66 -3.48 -18.41
C MET A 342 28.21 -3.02 -19.80
N ASP A 343 27.40 -3.88 -20.43
CA ASP A 343 26.68 -3.61 -21.68
C ASP A 343 25.30 -4.26 -21.55
N LEU A 344 24.24 -3.44 -21.57
CA LEU A 344 22.84 -3.89 -21.43
C LEU A 344 22.25 -4.42 -22.74
N GLY A 345 22.92 -4.23 -23.87
CA GLY A 345 22.35 -4.54 -25.18
C GLY A 345 21.00 -3.85 -25.37
N ALA A 346 19.98 -4.62 -25.77
CA ALA A 346 18.61 -4.14 -25.95
C ALA A 346 17.76 -4.15 -24.66
N MET A 347 18.34 -4.49 -23.50
CA MET A 347 17.57 -4.60 -22.26
C MET A 347 17.12 -3.23 -21.75
N SER A 348 15.81 -3.04 -21.64
CA SER A 348 15.17 -1.85 -21.07
C SER A 348 13.89 -2.29 -20.36
N PHE A 349 13.81 -2.02 -19.05
CA PHE A 349 12.63 -2.35 -18.25
C PHE A 349 12.46 -1.37 -17.09
N PRO A 350 11.23 -1.02 -16.71
CA PRO A 350 10.99 -0.33 -15.45
C PRO A 350 11.04 -1.32 -14.28
N GLN A 351 11.35 -0.82 -13.09
CA GLN A 351 11.16 -1.59 -11.86
C GLN A 351 9.65 -1.78 -11.60
N ARG A 352 9.15 -3.02 -11.61
CA ARG A 352 7.70 -3.35 -11.61
C ARG A 352 7.12 -3.80 -10.26
N ASN A 353 7.96 -3.96 -9.23
CA ASN A 353 7.55 -4.38 -7.89
C ASN A 353 7.43 -3.22 -6.87
N LEU A 354 7.34 -1.98 -7.37
CA LEU A 354 7.16 -0.81 -6.52
C LEU A 354 5.73 -0.70 -6.01
N TYR A 355 5.57 -0.12 -4.83
CA TYR A 355 4.27 0.34 -4.36
C TYR A 355 4.19 1.86 -4.34
N THR A 356 2.99 2.41 -4.26
CA THR A 356 2.82 3.84 -3.94
C THR A 356 2.56 3.97 -2.45
N TRP A 357 3.33 4.82 -1.78
CA TRP A 357 3.18 5.15 -0.36
C TRP A 357 2.42 6.46 -0.30
N GLU A 358 1.15 6.45 0.10
CA GLU A 358 0.26 7.58 -0.17
C GLU A 358 -0.77 7.82 0.92
N THR A 359 -0.95 9.10 1.22
CA THR A 359 -1.93 9.59 2.19
C THR A 359 -3.29 9.90 1.54
N ILE A 360 -3.32 10.33 0.27
CA ILE A 360 -4.55 10.60 -0.50
C ILE A 360 -5.15 9.29 -1.04
N VAL A 361 -5.71 8.47 -0.15
CA VAL A 361 -6.16 7.08 -0.44
C VAL A 361 -7.21 6.96 -1.55
N LEU A 362 -8.00 8.00 -1.82
CA LEU A 362 -8.99 7.96 -2.91
C LEU A 362 -8.35 7.89 -4.30
N SER A 363 -7.07 8.23 -4.41
CA SER A 363 -6.32 8.08 -5.65
C SER A 363 -5.93 6.64 -5.98
N ALA A 364 -6.19 5.67 -5.09
CA ALA A 364 -5.72 4.28 -5.23
C ALA A 364 -6.13 3.62 -6.54
N ALA A 365 -7.41 3.70 -6.91
CA ALA A 365 -7.87 3.18 -8.20
C ALA A 365 -7.11 3.82 -9.38
N TRP A 366 -6.91 5.13 -9.35
CA TRP A 366 -6.21 5.83 -10.42
C TRP A 366 -4.74 5.39 -10.52
N GLN A 367 -3.98 5.46 -9.43
CA GLN A 367 -2.56 5.12 -9.42
C GLN A 367 -2.31 3.66 -9.85
N LEU A 368 -3.20 2.73 -9.46
CA LEU A 368 -3.03 1.32 -9.78
C LEU A 368 -3.45 0.97 -11.22
N THR A 369 -4.42 1.64 -11.83
CA THR A 369 -4.92 1.26 -13.16
C THR A 369 -4.30 2.01 -14.33
N ARG A 370 -3.73 3.21 -14.11
CA ARG A 370 -3.46 4.13 -15.22
C ARG A 370 -2.18 3.84 -15.98
N GLU A 371 -1.11 3.53 -15.26
CA GLU A 371 0.17 3.17 -15.83
C GLU A 371 0.34 1.66 -15.70
N THR A 372 -0.01 0.93 -16.76
CA THR A 372 0.07 -0.54 -16.80
C THR A 372 1.52 -1.02 -16.83
N ASP A 373 2.41 -0.22 -17.43
CA ASP A 373 3.84 -0.49 -17.46
C ASP A 373 4.58 0.55 -16.59
N GLY A 374 5.41 0.08 -15.66
CA GLY A 374 6.16 0.92 -14.72
C GLY A 374 5.36 1.59 -13.59
N GLY A 375 4.02 1.58 -13.63
CA GLY A 375 3.19 2.01 -12.51
C GLY A 375 3.30 1.09 -11.29
N PRO A 376 2.80 1.53 -10.11
CA PRO A 376 2.89 0.76 -8.87
C PRO A 376 2.11 -0.56 -8.99
N ARG A 377 2.65 -1.62 -8.39
CA ARG A 377 2.02 -2.93 -8.21
C ARG A 377 1.09 -2.96 -6.99
N THR A 378 1.34 -2.11 -6.01
CA THR A 378 0.63 -2.09 -4.74
C THR A 378 0.34 -0.65 -4.32
N PHE A 379 -0.77 -0.42 -3.61
CA PHE A 379 -1.03 0.84 -2.92
C PHE A 379 -0.92 0.65 -1.40
N VAL A 380 -0.08 1.44 -0.74
CA VAL A 380 0.12 1.41 0.71
C VAL A 380 -0.39 2.70 1.32
N PHE A 381 -1.31 2.57 2.28
CA PHE A 381 -1.82 3.72 3.02
C PHE A 381 -0.77 4.29 3.96
N GLU A 382 -0.51 5.58 3.82
CA GLU A 382 0.16 6.43 4.81
C GLU A 382 -0.85 7.13 5.72
N PRO A 383 -0.83 6.88 7.04
CA PRO A 383 -1.60 7.63 8.00
C PRO A 383 -1.27 9.14 8.02
N PRO A 384 -2.22 10.04 7.70
CA PRO A 384 -1.99 11.48 7.77
C PRO A 384 -1.94 11.97 9.21
N GLY A 385 -0.79 12.51 9.65
CA GLY A 385 -0.70 13.18 10.94
C GLY A 385 -1.27 12.35 12.09
N ARG A 386 -1.84 12.98 13.14
CA ARG A 386 -2.46 12.19 14.22
C ARG A 386 -3.75 11.53 13.74
N LEU A 387 -3.83 10.21 13.85
CA LEU A 387 -4.90 9.38 13.33
C LEU A 387 -5.40 8.45 14.43
N GLY A 388 -6.71 8.23 14.52
CA GLY A 388 -7.28 7.25 15.43
C GLY A 388 -8.80 7.27 15.38
N THR A 389 -9.41 6.14 15.70
CA THR A 389 -10.86 5.92 15.62
C THR A 389 -11.64 7.01 16.35
N ARG A 390 -11.24 7.33 17.60
CA ARG A 390 -11.88 8.33 18.45
C ARG A 390 -11.55 9.79 18.11
N ARG A 391 -10.67 10.03 17.13
CA ARG A 391 -10.47 11.37 16.54
C ARG A 391 -11.21 11.47 15.21
N THR A 392 -10.92 10.56 14.30
CA THR A 392 -11.28 10.66 12.89
C THR A 392 -12.76 10.40 12.64
N LEU A 393 -13.38 9.40 13.29
CA LEU A 393 -14.81 9.16 13.13
C LEU A 393 -15.67 10.31 13.68
N PRO A 394 -15.37 10.89 14.86
CA PRO A 394 -16.03 12.11 15.31
C PRO A 394 -15.86 13.29 14.34
N GLU A 395 -14.66 13.52 13.81
CA GLU A 395 -14.42 14.55 12.78
C GLU A 395 -15.29 14.32 11.54
N MET A 396 -15.37 13.09 11.04
CA MET A 396 -16.22 12.70 9.91
C MET A 396 -17.71 12.91 10.20
N ASN A 397 -18.20 12.48 11.36
CA ASN A 397 -19.61 12.67 11.76
C ASN A 397 -19.96 14.17 11.81
N MET A 398 -19.10 14.96 12.44
CA MET A 398 -19.29 16.41 12.53
C MET A 398 -19.16 17.11 11.18
N ALA A 399 -18.25 16.69 10.30
CA ALA A 399 -18.02 17.34 9.01
C ALA A 399 -19.04 16.91 7.94
N TYR A 400 -19.39 15.63 7.89
CA TYR A 400 -20.19 15.05 6.81
C TYR A 400 -21.60 14.68 7.25
N GLY A 401 -21.99 14.80 8.51
CA GLY A 401 -23.37 14.55 8.95
C GLY A 401 -23.80 13.07 8.89
N CYS A 402 -22.83 12.16 8.81
CA CYS A 402 -23.04 10.73 9.09
C CYS A 402 -23.12 10.50 10.60
N GLN A 403 -23.58 9.30 10.99
CA GLN A 403 -23.64 8.85 12.38
C GLN A 403 -22.95 7.49 12.50
N ILE A 404 -21.62 7.49 12.49
CA ILE A 404 -20.78 6.28 12.61
C ILE A 404 -20.22 6.21 14.05
N PRO A 405 -20.51 5.15 14.83
CA PRO A 405 -20.01 5.03 16.19
C PRO A 405 -18.47 5.02 16.25
N PRO A 406 -17.84 5.88 17.09
CA PRO A 406 -16.39 6.01 17.21
C PRO A 406 -15.76 5.09 18.26
N ASP A 407 -16.53 4.19 18.88
CA ASP A 407 -16.08 3.23 19.89
C ASP A 407 -15.60 1.90 19.30
N ASP A 408 -15.95 1.62 18.03
CA ASP A 408 -15.51 0.44 17.30
C ASP A 408 -14.46 0.79 16.22
N PRO A 409 -13.18 0.38 16.40
CA PRO A 409 -12.14 0.61 15.39
C PRO A 409 -12.43 -0.08 14.05
N ALA A 410 -13.35 -1.06 14.03
CA ALA A 410 -13.77 -1.71 12.79
C ALA A 410 -14.48 -0.79 11.81
N ASN A 411 -15.23 0.19 12.31
CA ASN A 411 -15.86 1.18 11.45
C ASN A 411 -14.80 2.03 10.74
N PHE A 412 -13.77 2.46 11.47
CA PHE A 412 -12.72 3.30 10.90
C PHE A 412 -11.87 2.52 9.88
N ALA A 413 -11.43 1.31 10.22
CA ALA A 413 -10.70 0.46 9.28
C ALA A 413 -11.49 0.12 8.03
N ALA A 414 -12.78 -0.22 8.17
CA ALA A 414 -13.61 -0.55 7.03
C ALA A 414 -13.66 0.60 6.01
N ILE A 415 -13.68 1.85 6.47
CA ILE A 415 -13.64 3.03 5.60
C ILE A 415 -12.29 3.11 4.86
N ILE A 416 -11.17 3.08 5.58
CA ILE A 416 -9.84 3.20 4.97
C ILE A 416 -9.56 2.05 4.01
N MET A 417 -9.80 0.82 4.45
CA MET A 417 -9.52 -0.39 3.67
C MET A 417 -10.44 -0.52 2.46
N ALA A 418 -11.64 0.08 2.46
CA ALA A 418 -12.52 0.10 1.30
C ALA A 418 -11.94 0.87 0.10
N PHE A 419 -11.15 1.92 0.34
CA PHE A 419 -10.44 2.63 -0.75
C PHE A 419 -9.32 1.78 -1.33
N LEU A 420 -8.53 1.17 -0.44
CA LEU A 420 -7.35 0.38 -0.79
C LEU A 420 -7.74 -0.90 -1.54
N ARG A 421 -8.66 -1.69 -0.95
CA ARG A 421 -9.16 -2.93 -1.54
C ARG A 421 -9.88 -2.68 -2.85
N GLY A 422 -10.70 -1.63 -2.94
CA GLY A 422 -11.41 -1.29 -4.16
C GLY A 422 -10.48 -0.97 -5.33
N GLY A 423 -9.42 -0.18 -5.09
CA GLY A 423 -8.40 0.12 -6.10
C GLY A 423 -7.63 -1.14 -6.52
N ALA A 424 -7.21 -1.95 -5.56
CA ALA A 424 -6.53 -3.22 -5.80
C ALA A 424 -7.39 -4.19 -6.61
N ARG A 425 -8.68 -4.30 -6.29
CA ARG A 425 -9.67 -5.11 -7.02
C ARG A 425 -9.77 -4.69 -8.47
N LEU A 426 -9.93 -3.40 -8.72
CA LEU A 426 -10.10 -2.88 -10.09
C LEU A 426 -8.88 -3.16 -10.97
N ALA A 427 -7.67 -3.05 -10.41
CA ALA A 427 -6.43 -3.24 -11.14
C ALA A 427 -5.88 -4.67 -11.12
N GLU A 428 -6.57 -5.61 -10.43
CA GLU A 428 -6.04 -6.93 -10.07
C GLU A 428 -4.65 -6.88 -9.40
N LYS A 429 -4.40 -5.80 -8.67
CA LYS A 429 -3.15 -5.48 -7.97
C LYS A 429 -3.29 -5.69 -6.47
N GLU A 430 -2.30 -5.24 -5.70
CA GLU A 430 -2.20 -5.46 -4.27
C GLU A 430 -2.41 -4.18 -3.47
N TRP A 431 -2.56 -4.30 -2.15
CA TRP A 431 -2.66 -3.16 -1.25
C TRP A 431 -2.02 -3.46 0.11
N GLY A 432 -1.76 -2.40 0.89
CA GLY A 432 -1.17 -2.49 2.20
C GLY A 432 -1.45 -1.29 3.09
N VAL A 433 -0.91 -1.34 4.30
CA VAL A 433 -1.04 -0.29 5.31
C VAL A 433 0.32 -0.01 5.94
N SER A 434 0.49 1.21 6.43
CA SER A 434 1.61 1.57 7.28
C SER A 434 1.14 2.14 8.62
N ILE A 435 2.02 2.11 9.61
CA ILE A 435 1.80 2.69 10.94
C ILE A 435 2.84 3.77 11.19
N TYR A 436 2.35 4.91 11.65
CA TYR A 436 3.14 6.07 12.02
C TYR A 436 3.03 6.31 13.53
N GLY A 437 4.02 6.99 14.11
CA GLY A 437 4.05 7.45 15.49
C GLY A 437 2.90 8.40 15.87
N ALA A 438 2.09 8.82 14.90
CA ALA A 438 0.93 9.66 15.09
C ALA A 438 -0.40 8.85 15.09
N VAL A 439 -0.37 7.57 14.72
CA VAL A 439 -1.52 6.65 14.85
C VAL A 439 -1.75 6.28 16.31
N ASP A 440 -3.01 6.27 16.76
CA ASP A 440 -3.37 5.83 18.10
C ASP A 440 -2.85 4.42 18.37
N ARG A 441 -2.06 4.28 19.43
CA ARG A 441 -1.42 3.03 19.83
C ARG A 441 -2.43 1.92 20.08
N ALA A 442 -3.62 2.27 20.58
CA ALA A 442 -4.66 1.30 20.87
C ALA A 442 -5.24 0.67 19.59
N ASP A 443 -5.26 1.42 18.49
CA ASP A 443 -5.84 0.96 17.22
C ASP A 443 -4.86 0.08 16.43
N THR A 444 -3.56 0.36 16.55
CA THR A 444 -2.50 -0.21 15.70
C THR A 444 -2.50 -1.74 15.58
N PRO A 445 -2.46 -2.55 16.68
CA PRO A 445 -2.43 -4.01 16.55
C PRO A 445 -3.65 -4.57 15.81
N TRP A 446 -4.81 -3.97 16.09
CA TRP A 446 -6.07 -4.36 15.48
C TRP A 446 -6.13 -3.97 13.99
N LEU A 447 -5.64 -2.78 13.62
CA LEU A 447 -5.55 -2.34 12.22
C LEU A 447 -4.69 -3.30 11.37
N LEU A 448 -3.54 -3.75 11.90
CA LEU A 448 -2.63 -4.65 11.20
C LEU A 448 -3.28 -6.01 10.92
N THR A 449 -3.86 -6.64 11.94
CA THR A 449 -4.50 -7.96 11.80
C THR A 449 -5.75 -7.90 10.94
N ARG A 450 -6.55 -6.83 11.08
CA ARG A 450 -7.71 -6.62 10.21
C ARG A 450 -7.32 -6.42 8.74
N ALA A 451 -6.25 -5.66 8.47
CA ALA A 451 -5.77 -5.47 7.10
C ALA A 451 -5.34 -6.81 6.48
N TYR A 452 -4.63 -7.64 7.25
CA TYR A 452 -4.25 -9.00 6.84
C TYR A 452 -5.47 -9.85 6.46
N ASP A 453 -6.49 -9.87 7.32
CA ASP A 453 -7.73 -10.65 7.13
C ASP A 453 -8.53 -10.19 5.90
N LEU A 454 -8.35 -8.94 5.46
CA LEU A 454 -9.00 -8.40 4.27
C LEU A 454 -8.14 -8.48 3.00
N GLY A 455 -6.95 -9.07 3.08
CA GLY A 455 -6.10 -9.35 1.92
C GLY A 455 -4.96 -8.37 1.67
N ALA A 456 -4.58 -7.54 2.66
CA ALA A 456 -3.38 -6.70 2.55
C ALA A 456 -2.11 -7.56 2.46
N THR A 457 -1.17 -7.18 1.59
CA THR A 457 0.10 -7.90 1.41
C THR A 457 1.30 -7.12 1.92
N HIS A 458 1.14 -5.84 2.24
CA HIS A 458 2.23 -4.95 2.64
C HIS A 458 1.91 -4.25 3.98
N PHE A 459 2.89 -4.28 4.89
CA PHE A 459 2.79 -3.77 6.26
C PHE A 459 4.09 -3.05 6.61
N PHE A 460 4.02 -1.74 6.84
CA PHE A 460 5.23 -0.98 7.13
C PHE A 460 5.11 -0.12 8.37
N PHE A 461 6.25 0.17 8.98
CA PHE A 461 6.34 1.09 10.11
C PHE A 461 7.26 2.25 9.71
N TRP A 462 6.77 3.47 9.84
CA TRP A 462 7.60 4.64 9.58
C TRP A 462 8.52 4.88 10.78
N ASP A 463 9.81 4.71 10.60
CA ASP A 463 10.79 4.54 11.68
C ASP A 463 11.63 5.80 11.95
N ASN A 464 11.29 6.94 11.36
CA ASN A 464 12.04 8.18 11.47
C ASN A 464 11.11 9.42 11.47
N ALA A 465 11.68 10.61 11.58
CA ALA A 465 11.02 11.91 11.51
C ALA A 465 9.91 12.17 12.56
N GLN A 466 10.27 12.91 13.63
CA GLN A 466 9.33 13.55 14.57
C GLN A 466 8.11 12.68 14.94
N LEU A 467 6.90 13.25 14.87
CA LEU A 467 5.64 12.58 15.22
C LEU A 467 5.32 11.38 14.33
N ALA A 468 5.97 11.22 13.18
CA ALA A 468 5.76 10.09 12.29
C ALA A 468 6.52 8.82 12.75
N CYS A 469 7.57 8.97 13.57
CA CYS A 469 8.43 7.87 13.98
C CYS A 469 7.73 6.90 14.94
N VAL A 470 7.70 5.62 14.56
CA VAL A 470 7.47 4.47 15.43
C VAL A 470 8.83 4.02 15.98
N PRO A 471 9.08 4.07 17.30
CA PRO A 471 10.35 3.67 17.88
C PRO A 471 10.69 2.19 17.62
N TYR A 472 11.98 1.86 17.62
CA TYR A 472 12.48 0.53 17.24
C TYR A 472 11.81 -0.62 18.02
N GLY A 473 11.75 -0.53 19.34
CA GLY A 473 11.10 -1.53 20.18
C GLY A 473 9.60 -1.69 19.88
N GLU A 474 8.91 -0.61 19.51
CA GLU A 474 7.50 -0.66 19.08
C GLU A 474 7.36 -1.35 17.71
N CYS A 475 8.24 -1.06 16.74
CA CYS A 475 8.29 -1.77 15.46
C CYS A 475 8.47 -3.29 15.66
N LEU A 476 9.38 -3.71 16.53
CA LEU A 476 9.60 -5.13 16.84
C LEU A 476 8.38 -5.77 17.50
N ALA A 477 7.72 -5.08 18.44
CA ALA A 477 6.53 -5.58 19.11
C ALA A 477 5.36 -5.78 18.13
N LEU A 478 5.13 -4.81 17.24
CA LEU A 478 4.10 -4.88 16.22
C LEU A 478 4.38 -5.95 15.17
N ALA A 479 5.63 -6.10 14.74
CA ALA A 479 6.05 -7.17 13.85
C ALA A 479 5.80 -8.56 14.46
N ARG A 480 6.14 -8.76 15.74
CA ARG A 480 5.88 -10.02 16.45
C ARG A 480 4.38 -10.31 16.54
N HIS A 481 3.57 -9.29 16.82
CA HIS A 481 2.11 -9.42 16.86
C HIS A 481 1.55 -9.87 15.50
N LEU A 482 1.95 -9.19 14.41
CA LEU A 482 1.50 -9.55 13.07
C LEU A 482 2.01 -10.93 12.65
N LYS A 483 3.27 -11.27 12.94
CA LYS A 483 3.85 -12.60 12.68
C LYS A 483 3.04 -13.70 13.34
N ALA A 484 2.70 -13.56 14.62
CA ALA A 484 1.88 -14.54 15.33
C ALA A 484 0.50 -14.72 14.67
N HIS A 485 -0.12 -13.63 14.21
CA HIS A 485 -1.39 -13.70 13.48
C HIS A 485 -1.26 -14.41 12.13
N VAL A 486 -0.19 -14.13 11.37
CA VAL A 486 0.11 -14.77 10.08
C VAL A 486 0.35 -16.27 10.24
N GLU A 487 1.09 -16.66 11.27
CA GLU A 487 1.36 -18.07 11.59
C GLU A 487 0.09 -18.84 12.02
N ALA A 488 -0.85 -18.15 12.68
CA ALA A 488 -2.14 -18.71 13.06
C ALA A 488 -3.12 -18.81 11.87
N HIS A 489 -2.96 -17.98 10.83
CA HIS A 489 -3.86 -17.89 9.69
C HIS A 489 -3.16 -18.03 8.32
N PRO A 490 -2.29 -19.03 8.10
CA PRO A 490 -1.34 -19.06 6.98
C PRO A 490 -1.96 -19.27 5.60
N ARG A 491 -3.23 -19.68 5.52
CA ARG A 491 -3.92 -19.98 4.27
C ARG A 491 -4.89 -18.86 3.91
N ARG A 492 -4.58 -18.12 2.85
CA ARG A 492 -5.38 -16.98 2.38
C ARG A 492 -5.77 -17.17 0.93
N ASP A 493 -7.04 -16.95 0.63
CA ASP A 493 -7.52 -16.83 -0.76
C ASP A 493 -7.52 -15.33 -1.13
N LEU A 494 -6.35 -14.82 -1.52
CA LEU A 494 -6.20 -13.39 -1.87
C LEU A 494 -7.17 -12.94 -2.97
N PRO A 495 -7.39 -13.71 -4.06
CA PRO A 495 -8.40 -13.35 -5.07
C PRO A 495 -9.81 -13.18 -4.48
N ARG A 496 -10.23 -14.06 -3.56
CA ARG A 496 -11.52 -13.94 -2.88
C ARG A 496 -11.56 -12.77 -1.91
N LEU A 497 -10.53 -12.59 -1.09
CA LEU A 497 -10.45 -11.49 -0.11
C LEU A 497 -10.51 -10.12 -0.80
N LYS A 498 -9.77 -9.96 -1.90
CA LYS A 498 -9.79 -8.76 -2.75
C LYS A 498 -11.19 -8.45 -3.31
N ARG A 499 -12.00 -9.48 -3.57
CA ARG A 499 -13.37 -9.36 -4.11
C ARG A 499 -14.47 -9.52 -3.04
N SER A 500 -14.13 -9.36 -1.76
CA SER A 500 -15.07 -9.54 -0.65
C SER A 500 -16.18 -8.49 -0.57
N ALA A 501 -16.05 -7.34 -1.25
CA ALA A 501 -17.04 -6.28 -1.25
C ALA A 501 -18.23 -6.58 -2.18
N GLU A 502 -19.44 -6.33 -1.68
CA GLU A 502 -20.68 -6.47 -2.45
C GLU A 502 -21.15 -5.16 -3.07
N VAL A 503 -20.74 -4.01 -2.52
CA VAL A 503 -21.15 -2.67 -2.95
C VAL A 503 -19.93 -1.86 -3.41
N ALA A 504 -20.04 -1.17 -4.54
CA ALA A 504 -19.09 -0.13 -4.94
C ALA A 504 -19.71 1.25 -4.73
N ILE A 505 -19.03 2.14 -4.01
CA ILE A 505 -19.42 3.53 -3.82
C ILE A 505 -18.46 4.42 -4.62
N LEU A 506 -18.97 5.15 -5.60
CA LEU A 506 -18.18 5.94 -6.55
C LEU A 506 -18.35 7.44 -6.26
N LEU A 507 -17.25 8.17 -6.10
CA LEU A 507 -17.23 9.63 -5.94
C LEU A 507 -16.70 10.34 -7.18
N PRO A 508 -17.00 11.63 -7.39
CA PRO A 508 -16.38 12.39 -8.47
C PRO A 508 -14.84 12.45 -8.32
N PRO A 509 -14.08 12.32 -9.42
CA PRO A 509 -12.62 12.41 -9.39
C PRO A 509 -12.13 13.72 -8.78
N GLY A 510 -11.08 13.62 -7.96
CA GLY A 510 -10.49 14.75 -7.22
C GLY A 510 -11.15 15.05 -5.88
N TYR A 511 -12.28 14.45 -5.52
CA TYR A 511 -12.80 14.56 -4.14
C TYR A 511 -12.02 13.58 -3.24
N ASP A 512 -11.68 13.97 -2.02
CA ASP A 512 -10.94 13.13 -1.08
C ASP A 512 -11.34 13.38 0.38
N LEU A 513 -10.57 12.82 1.33
CA LEU A 513 -10.79 12.99 2.77
C LEU A 513 -9.95 14.11 3.39
N GLY A 514 -9.20 14.88 2.58
CA GLY A 514 -8.14 15.76 3.02
C GLY A 514 -6.81 15.03 3.26
N HIS A 515 -5.94 15.61 4.10
CA HIS A 515 -4.62 15.08 4.47
C HIS A 515 -4.47 15.03 6.00
N VAL A 516 -3.55 15.81 6.61
CA VAL A 516 -3.23 15.86 8.06
C VAL A 516 -4.46 15.93 8.99
N HIS A 517 -5.56 16.49 8.47
CA HIS A 517 -6.84 16.57 9.16
C HIS A 517 -7.90 15.76 8.42
N MET A 518 -7.62 14.46 8.24
CA MET A 518 -8.51 13.56 7.51
C MET A 518 -9.91 13.57 8.11
N GLY A 519 -10.92 13.78 7.28
CA GLY A 519 -12.30 13.91 7.72
C GLY A 519 -12.68 15.30 8.24
N ARG A 520 -11.84 16.33 8.06
CA ARG A 520 -12.12 17.71 8.50
C ARG A 520 -12.05 18.73 7.36
N GLY A 521 -13.19 19.33 7.05
CA GLY A 521 -13.33 20.73 6.60
C GLY A 521 -12.77 21.15 5.24
N ASN A 522 -11.86 20.39 4.63
CA ASN A 522 -11.31 20.65 3.31
C ASN A 522 -10.93 19.38 2.54
N LEU A 523 -10.79 19.53 1.23
CA LEU A 523 -10.24 18.52 0.32
C LEU A 523 -8.74 18.78 0.11
N TRP A 524 -7.97 17.73 -0.17
CA TRP A 524 -6.52 17.75 -0.43
C TRP A 524 -5.65 18.38 0.67
N GLY A 525 -6.19 18.70 1.87
CA GLY A 525 -5.43 19.48 2.85
C GLY A 525 -5.21 20.95 2.43
N LEU A 526 -6.11 21.50 1.60
CA LEU A 526 -6.06 22.86 1.08
C LEU A 526 -7.27 23.66 1.59
N GLY A 527 -7.05 24.73 2.36
CA GLY A 527 -8.14 25.52 2.92
C GLY A 527 -9.04 26.17 1.85
N GLU A 528 -8.47 26.47 0.69
CA GLU A 528 -9.18 26.99 -0.47
C GLU A 528 -10.22 26.00 -1.03
N LEU A 529 -10.04 24.69 -0.79
CA LEU A 529 -10.99 23.64 -1.12
C LEU A 529 -11.84 23.22 0.09
N ASN A 530 -12.27 24.21 0.87
CA ASN A 530 -13.14 23.97 2.03
C ASN A 530 -14.52 23.45 1.65
N LEU A 531 -15.17 22.73 2.56
CA LEU A 531 -16.42 22.02 2.28
C LEU A 531 -17.64 22.91 1.96
N GLU A 532 -17.61 24.21 2.27
CA GLU A 532 -18.71 25.13 1.96
C GLU A 532 -18.64 25.69 0.54
N ARG A 533 -17.49 25.55 -0.11
CA ARG A 533 -17.28 26.02 -1.48
C ARG A 533 -18.12 25.23 -2.46
N ARG A 534 -18.66 25.93 -3.47
CA ARG A 534 -19.50 25.32 -4.51
C ARG A 534 -18.64 24.76 -5.64
N ASN A 535 -19.02 23.58 -6.11
CA ASN A 535 -18.45 22.96 -7.30
C ASN A 535 -19.01 23.59 -8.59
N ARG A 536 -18.55 23.11 -9.75
CA ARG A 536 -18.99 23.55 -11.09
C ARG A 536 -20.49 23.35 -11.38
N ARG A 537 -21.20 22.61 -10.53
CA ARG A 537 -22.66 22.40 -10.60
C ARG A 537 -23.43 23.26 -9.60
N GLY A 538 -22.73 24.17 -8.90
CA GLY A 538 -23.31 25.02 -7.86
C GLY A 538 -23.62 24.29 -6.56
N VAL A 539 -23.13 23.06 -6.35
CA VAL A 539 -23.38 22.27 -5.15
C VAL A 539 -22.18 22.36 -4.19
N PRO A 540 -22.38 22.61 -2.88
CA PRO A 540 -21.27 22.61 -1.92
C PRO A 540 -20.56 21.25 -1.86
N TYR A 541 -19.22 21.24 -1.75
CA TYR A 541 -18.47 19.99 -1.60
C TYR A 541 -18.96 19.15 -0.41
N ARG A 542 -19.39 19.80 0.69
CA ARG A 542 -20.00 19.12 1.85
C ARG A 542 -21.19 18.25 1.46
N THR A 543 -22.03 18.70 0.54
CA THR A 543 -23.24 17.95 0.15
C THR A 543 -22.86 16.66 -0.55
N VAL A 544 -21.89 16.71 -1.46
CA VAL A 544 -21.40 15.52 -2.16
C VAL A 544 -20.77 14.54 -1.15
N MET A 545 -19.88 15.03 -0.27
CA MET A 545 -19.24 14.17 0.73
C MET A 545 -20.22 13.63 1.78
N HIS A 546 -21.22 14.40 2.19
CA HIS A 546 -22.31 13.93 3.05
C HIS A 546 -23.02 12.71 2.45
N HIS A 547 -23.29 12.74 1.14
CA HIS A 547 -23.96 11.64 0.46
C HIS A 547 -23.10 10.38 0.41
N VAL A 548 -21.80 10.52 0.19
CA VAL A 548 -20.83 9.42 0.24
C VAL A 548 -20.84 8.76 1.62
N PHE A 549 -20.63 9.56 2.66
CA PHE A 549 -20.49 9.05 4.02
C PHE A 549 -21.80 8.48 4.59
N THR A 550 -22.95 8.96 4.11
CA THR A 550 -24.25 8.37 4.46
C THR A 550 -24.42 6.97 3.84
N GLU A 551 -23.94 6.76 2.60
CA GLU A 551 -23.98 5.43 1.96
C GLU A 551 -22.95 4.46 2.56
N ILE A 552 -21.79 4.97 3.01
CA ILE A 552 -20.83 4.23 3.83
C ILE A 552 -21.47 3.81 5.16
N GLU A 553 -22.06 4.76 5.90
CA GLU A 553 -22.79 4.50 7.15
C GLU A 553 -23.86 3.41 6.93
N ARG A 554 -24.58 3.47 5.82
CA ARG A 554 -25.58 2.46 5.47
C ARG A 554 -24.97 1.08 5.30
N CYS A 555 -23.85 0.96 4.59
CA CYS A 555 -23.20 -0.34 4.40
C CYS A 555 -22.70 -0.91 5.72
N LEU A 556 -22.08 -0.08 6.56
CA LEU A 556 -21.62 -0.47 7.91
C LEU A 556 -22.77 -0.99 8.77
N ARG A 557 -23.89 -0.26 8.84
CA ARG A 557 -25.07 -0.65 9.64
C ARG A 557 -25.76 -1.91 9.14
N LEU A 558 -25.66 -2.21 7.84
CA LEU A 558 -26.19 -3.44 7.25
C LEU A 558 -25.21 -4.63 7.33
N GLY A 559 -23.99 -4.41 7.83
CA GLY A 559 -22.93 -5.43 7.81
C GLY A 559 -22.50 -5.83 6.39
N VAL A 560 -22.67 -4.95 5.41
CA VAL A 560 -22.35 -5.22 4.01
C VAL A 560 -20.98 -4.66 3.68
N ALA A 561 -20.08 -5.51 3.19
CA ALA A 561 -18.76 -5.07 2.74
C ALA A 561 -18.87 -4.18 1.48
N PHE A 562 -18.15 -3.06 1.49
CA PHE A 562 -18.19 -2.06 0.43
C PHE A 562 -16.77 -1.62 0.04
N ASP A 563 -16.58 -1.27 -1.23
CA ASP A 563 -15.40 -0.60 -1.76
C ASP A 563 -15.75 0.84 -2.12
N VAL A 564 -14.76 1.73 -2.07
CA VAL A 564 -14.95 3.15 -2.39
C VAL A 564 -13.92 3.59 -3.42
N LEU A 565 -14.36 4.25 -4.49
CA LEU A 565 -13.53 4.56 -5.66
C LEU A 565 -13.85 5.94 -6.24
N TRP A 566 -12.91 6.54 -6.96
CA TRP A 566 -13.28 7.59 -7.92
C TRP A 566 -14.09 6.97 -9.08
N ASP A 567 -15.11 7.69 -9.55
CA ASP A 567 -15.90 7.35 -10.73
C ASP A 567 -15.09 7.70 -11.99
N LEU A 568 -14.10 6.86 -12.28
CA LEU A 568 -13.24 7.03 -13.45
C LEU A 568 -13.95 6.54 -14.72
N GLU A 569 -13.68 7.20 -15.84
CA GLU A 569 -14.19 6.80 -17.14
C GLU A 569 -13.67 5.40 -17.53
N GLY A 570 -14.55 4.59 -18.12
CA GLY A 570 -14.21 3.27 -18.65
C GLY A 570 -14.04 2.14 -17.61
N MET A 571 -14.32 2.38 -16.33
CA MET A 571 -14.17 1.34 -15.30
C MET A 571 -15.14 0.18 -15.50
N ALA A 572 -14.59 -1.03 -15.58
CA ALA A 572 -15.35 -2.25 -15.40
C ALA A 572 -15.54 -2.52 -13.90
N LEU A 573 -16.79 -2.71 -13.46
CA LEU A 573 -17.12 -2.99 -12.06
C LEU A 573 -17.79 -4.37 -11.91
N PRO A 574 -17.15 -5.47 -12.38
CA PRO A 574 -17.75 -6.79 -12.30
C PRO A 574 -17.80 -7.31 -10.85
N GLY A 575 -18.82 -8.12 -10.58
CA GLY A 575 -18.96 -8.84 -9.31
C GLY A 575 -19.42 -7.98 -8.12
N TYR A 576 -19.76 -6.70 -8.31
CA TYR A 576 -20.51 -5.95 -7.30
C TYR A 576 -22.00 -6.20 -7.48
N ARG A 577 -22.71 -6.49 -6.38
CA ARG A 577 -24.17 -6.62 -6.35
C ARG A 577 -24.86 -5.27 -6.55
N GLU A 578 -24.23 -4.20 -6.08
CA GLU A 578 -24.75 -2.85 -6.16
C GLU A 578 -23.63 -1.84 -6.46
N ILE A 579 -23.93 -0.86 -7.31
CA ILE A 579 -23.07 0.28 -7.61
C ILE A 579 -23.81 1.55 -7.20
N VAL A 580 -23.19 2.37 -6.37
CA VAL A 580 -23.73 3.64 -5.85
C VAL A 580 -22.83 4.76 -6.35
N ARG A 581 -23.31 5.57 -7.28
CA ARG A 581 -22.55 6.67 -7.88
C ARG A 581 -23.04 8.02 -7.35
N LEU A 582 -22.15 8.74 -6.68
CA LEU A 582 -22.36 10.09 -6.17
C LEU A 582 -21.95 11.09 -7.23
N ARG A 583 -22.91 11.92 -7.67
CA ARG A 583 -22.70 12.89 -8.73
C ARG A 583 -22.40 14.27 -8.15
N GLU A 584 -21.65 15.06 -8.91
CA GLU A 584 -21.35 16.44 -8.51
C GLU A 584 -22.58 17.35 -8.44
N ASP A 585 -23.66 17.01 -9.14
CA ASP A 585 -24.94 17.73 -9.01
C ASP A 585 -25.71 17.36 -7.73
N GLY A 586 -25.10 16.60 -6.82
CA GLY A 586 -25.67 16.17 -5.54
C GLY A 586 -26.60 14.96 -5.66
N ARG A 587 -26.83 14.42 -6.85
CA ARG A 587 -27.69 13.24 -7.02
C ARG A 587 -26.94 11.94 -6.71
N VAL A 588 -27.72 10.94 -6.31
CA VAL A 588 -27.21 9.58 -6.03
C VAL A 588 -27.85 8.63 -7.02
N GLU A 589 -27.02 7.98 -7.82
CA GLU A 589 -27.45 6.95 -8.75
C GLU A 589 -27.15 5.57 -8.15
N VAL A 590 -28.16 4.71 -8.08
CA VAL A 590 -28.03 3.34 -7.58
C VAL A 590 -28.35 2.38 -8.71
N GLN A 591 -27.41 1.48 -9.00
CA GLN A 591 -27.57 0.39 -9.95
C GLN A 591 -27.53 -0.94 -9.21
N SER A 592 -28.60 -1.74 -9.31
CA SER A 592 -28.67 -3.10 -8.75
C SER A 592 -29.72 -3.93 -9.51
N GLY A 593 -29.45 -5.23 -9.71
CA GLY A 593 -30.37 -6.13 -10.40
C GLY A 593 -30.76 -5.66 -11.82
N GLY A 594 -29.83 -5.04 -12.55
CA GLY A 594 -30.08 -4.46 -13.88
C GLY A 594 -30.93 -3.19 -13.88
N ARG A 595 -31.39 -2.71 -12.72
CA ARG A 595 -32.18 -1.48 -12.59
C ARG A 595 -31.30 -0.33 -12.15
N LYS A 596 -31.56 0.85 -12.71
CA LYS A 596 -30.89 2.11 -12.38
C LYS A 596 -31.91 3.11 -11.84
N VAL A 597 -31.65 3.66 -10.66
CA VAL A 597 -32.51 4.64 -9.99
C VAL A 597 -31.67 5.85 -9.60
N VAL A 598 -32.13 7.05 -9.99
CA VAL A 598 -31.50 8.31 -9.60
C VAL A 598 -32.33 8.98 -8.52
N ARG A 599 -31.68 9.35 -7.42
CA ARG A 599 -32.27 9.98 -6.24
C ARG A 599 -31.72 11.38 -6.04
N LYS A 600 -32.49 12.23 -5.36
CA LYS A 600 -32.07 13.58 -4.96
C LYS A 600 -30.99 13.59 -3.86
N GLY A 601 -30.83 12.48 -3.15
CA GLY A 601 -29.89 12.32 -2.04
C GLY A 601 -29.69 10.84 -1.69
N PRO A 602 -28.88 10.54 -0.66
CA PRO A 602 -28.49 9.19 -0.27
C PRO A 602 -29.64 8.46 0.38
N ARG A 603 -29.51 7.15 0.53
CA ARG A 603 -30.41 6.33 1.33
C ARG A 603 -29.98 6.42 2.79
N LEU A 604 -30.85 7.00 3.62
CA LEU A 604 -30.62 7.09 5.05
C LEU A 604 -30.77 5.71 5.69
N PRO A 605 -29.75 5.21 6.43
CA PRO A 605 -29.91 3.98 7.19
C PRO A 605 -30.70 4.20 8.49
N PRO A 606 -31.21 3.11 9.11
CA PRO A 606 -31.73 3.16 10.47
C PRO A 606 -30.65 3.66 11.43
N ARG A 607 -30.93 4.74 12.15
CA ARG A 607 -30.03 5.35 13.13
C ARG A 607 -30.46 5.03 14.55
N PRO A 608 -29.54 5.05 15.54
CA PRO A 608 -29.87 4.77 16.93
C PRO A 608 -30.89 5.79 17.45
N GLU A 609 -31.80 5.34 18.30
CA GLU A 609 -32.74 6.22 18.99
C GLU A 609 -32.02 7.17 19.95
N GLY A 610 -32.69 8.26 20.31
CA GLY A 610 -32.24 9.26 21.27
C GLY A 610 -31.81 10.58 20.62
N GLU A 611 -31.69 11.59 21.48
CA GLU A 611 -31.46 12.97 21.06
C GLU A 611 -29.96 13.23 20.84
N PRO A 612 -29.58 14.05 19.84
CA PRO A 612 -28.21 14.53 19.70
C PRO A 612 -27.82 15.43 20.89
N PRO A 613 -26.52 15.63 21.16
CA PRO A 613 -26.06 16.58 22.17
C PRO A 613 -26.53 18.00 21.85
N ARG A 614 -26.82 18.82 22.87
CA ARG A 614 -27.18 20.23 22.63
C ARG A 614 -25.91 21.08 22.58
N LEU A 615 -25.88 22.02 21.64
CA LEU A 615 -24.77 22.95 21.45
C LEU A 615 -25.32 24.38 21.32
N SER A 616 -24.79 25.30 22.11
CA SER A 616 -24.95 26.74 21.90
C SER A 616 -23.58 27.40 21.78
N VAL A 617 -23.51 28.51 21.06
CA VAL A 617 -22.27 29.26 20.83
C VAL A 617 -22.53 30.74 21.04
N GLU A 618 -21.60 31.42 21.68
CA GLU A 618 -21.53 32.88 21.75
C GLU A 618 -20.10 33.37 21.47
N LEU A 619 -19.98 34.65 21.11
CA LEU A 619 -18.71 35.33 20.96
C LEU A 619 -18.61 36.38 22.06
N VAL A 620 -17.54 36.29 22.84
CA VAL A 620 -17.28 37.14 24.00
C VAL A 620 -16.10 38.05 23.67
N GLY A 621 -16.27 39.34 23.93
CA GLY A 621 -15.30 40.39 23.65
C GLY A 621 -15.91 41.55 22.89
N GLU A 622 -15.20 42.68 22.83
CA GLU A 622 -15.64 43.85 22.08
C GLU A 622 -15.40 43.64 20.58
N THR A 623 -16.47 43.70 19.79
CA THR A 623 -16.36 43.69 18.32
C THR A 623 -15.85 45.04 17.82
N SER A 624 -14.53 45.16 17.68
CA SER A 624 -13.82 46.29 17.05
C SER A 624 -13.67 46.11 15.53
N ALA A 625 -12.98 47.05 14.88
CA ALA A 625 -12.42 46.83 13.54
C ALA A 625 -11.35 45.73 13.58
N ALA A 626 -11.15 45.02 12.46
CA ALA A 626 -10.10 44.02 12.34
C ALA A 626 -8.70 44.69 12.26
N PRO A 627 -7.62 44.06 12.78
CA PRO A 627 -7.59 42.74 13.39
C PRO A 627 -8.14 42.73 14.82
N VAL A 628 -8.96 41.73 15.16
CA VAL A 628 -9.55 41.54 16.49
C VAL A 628 -9.47 40.08 16.90
N THR A 629 -9.28 39.82 18.20
CA THR A 629 -9.39 38.47 18.77
C THR A 629 -10.58 38.42 19.71
N LEU A 630 -11.53 37.54 19.43
CA LEU A 630 -12.70 37.29 20.29
C LEU A 630 -12.57 35.89 20.89
N THR A 631 -13.22 35.66 22.03
CA THR A 631 -13.35 34.31 22.59
C THR A 631 -14.65 33.69 22.08
N ALA A 632 -14.55 32.57 21.35
CA ALA A 632 -15.71 31.75 21.07
C ALA A 632 -15.96 30.82 22.25
N ARG A 633 -17.16 30.89 22.83
CA ARG A 633 -17.60 30.04 23.93
C ARG A 633 -18.73 29.15 23.44
N ALA A 634 -18.54 27.83 23.55
CA ALA A 634 -19.59 26.86 23.37
C ALA A 634 -20.07 26.30 24.71
N THR A 635 -21.38 26.10 24.85
CA THR A 635 -21.95 25.27 25.90
C THR A 635 -22.44 23.98 25.26
N VAL A 636 -21.90 22.85 25.72
CA VAL A 636 -22.26 21.50 25.30
C VAL A 636 -23.05 20.84 26.41
N VAL A 637 -24.20 20.26 26.10
CA VAL A 637 -24.99 19.46 27.06
C VAL A 637 -25.16 18.06 26.50
N GLU A 638 -24.72 17.08 27.27
CA GLU A 638 -24.91 15.67 26.94
C GLU A 638 -26.38 15.30 27.13
N THR A 639 -26.91 14.50 26.21
CA THR A 639 -28.33 14.11 26.19
C THR A 639 -28.46 12.61 26.30
N SER A 640 -28.48 11.91 25.16
CA SER A 640 -28.70 10.46 25.13
C SER A 640 -27.40 9.65 25.14
N ALA A 641 -26.23 10.26 24.95
CA ALA A 641 -24.92 9.61 25.11
C ALA A 641 -23.83 10.64 25.45
N PRO A 642 -22.69 10.19 26.02
CA PRO A 642 -21.55 11.06 26.31
C PRO A 642 -20.95 11.70 25.05
N VAL A 643 -20.46 12.93 25.19
CA VAL A 643 -19.74 13.63 24.11
C VAL A 643 -18.26 13.32 24.19
N TYR A 644 -17.70 12.83 23.08
CA TYR A 644 -16.26 12.59 22.99
C TYR A 644 -15.71 12.93 21.61
N TYR A 645 -14.69 13.78 21.59
CA TYR A 645 -13.88 14.08 20.42
C TYR A 645 -12.50 14.55 20.89
N THR A 646 -11.43 14.02 20.31
CA THR A 646 -10.05 14.44 20.60
C THR A 646 -9.35 14.97 19.36
N THR A 647 -8.48 15.97 19.52
CA THR A 647 -7.55 16.45 18.46
C THR A 647 -6.32 15.56 18.33
N GLY A 648 -6.22 14.51 19.15
CA GLY A 648 -5.08 13.62 19.32
C GLY A 648 -4.32 13.90 20.62
N ALA A 649 -3.26 13.15 20.87
CA ALA A 649 -2.42 13.39 22.04
C ALA A 649 -1.80 14.80 22.04
N ASP A 650 -1.57 15.38 23.22
CA ASP A 650 -0.77 16.59 23.38
C ASP A 650 0.74 16.29 23.34
N GLY A 651 1.58 17.30 23.62
CA GLY A 651 3.04 17.13 23.68
C GLY A 651 3.53 16.13 24.73
N ARG A 652 2.70 15.76 25.71
CA ARG A 652 3.00 14.77 26.76
C ARG A 652 2.43 13.39 26.46
N GLY A 653 1.78 13.21 25.31
CA GLY A 653 1.13 11.94 24.97
C GLY A 653 -0.26 11.77 25.57
N VAL A 654 -0.87 12.83 26.14
CA VAL A 654 -2.18 12.77 26.80
C VAL A 654 -3.29 13.14 25.82
N TYR A 655 -4.32 12.30 25.73
CA TYR A 655 -5.50 12.55 24.91
C TYR A 655 -6.54 13.34 25.71
N HIS A 656 -6.91 14.51 25.19
CA HIS A 656 -7.92 15.37 25.80
C HIS A 656 -9.24 15.30 25.04
N ASN A 657 -10.36 15.38 25.77
CA ASN A 657 -11.68 15.52 25.17
C ASN A 657 -11.91 16.99 24.80
N ALA A 658 -11.68 17.33 23.53
CA ALA A 658 -11.88 18.67 22.99
C ALA A 658 -13.38 19.05 22.90
N ARG A 659 -14.28 18.07 22.85
CA ARG A 659 -15.76 18.17 22.80
C ARG A 659 -16.37 18.94 21.61
N VAL A 660 -15.68 19.93 21.06
CA VAL A 660 -16.16 20.81 19.98
C VAL A 660 -15.11 20.95 18.88
N LEU A 661 -15.55 20.72 17.64
CA LEU A 661 -14.82 21.02 16.42
C LEU A 661 -15.13 22.45 15.97
N TRP A 662 -14.09 23.27 15.80
CA TRP A 662 -14.20 24.67 15.41
C TRP A 662 -13.59 24.93 14.03
N GLU A 663 -14.34 25.64 13.18
CA GLU A 663 -13.94 26.03 11.84
C GLU A 663 -14.38 27.47 11.56
N LEU A 664 -13.51 28.27 10.94
CA LEU A 664 -13.78 29.65 10.57
C LEU A 664 -13.72 29.81 9.05
N TYR A 665 -14.77 30.38 8.48
CA TYR A 665 -14.89 30.68 7.06
C TYR A 665 -14.96 32.20 6.85
N GLY A 666 -14.39 32.68 5.75
CA GLY A 666 -14.44 34.08 5.35
C GLY A 666 -13.17 34.88 5.69
N PRO A 667 -13.09 36.13 5.20
CA PRO A 667 -14.17 36.85 4.53
C PRO A 667 -14.36 36.49 3.04
N GLY A 668 -13.35 35.92 2.37
CA GLY A 668 -13.47 35.32 1.04
C GLY A 668 -14.04 33.89 1.07
N GLU A 669 -14.51 33.39 -0.07
CA GLU A 669 -15.02 32.01 -0.17
C GLU A 669 -13.86 30.98 -0.02
N GLU A 670 -12.66 31.38 -0.44
CA GLU A 670 -11.42 30.64 -0.34
C GLU A 670 -10.77 30.70 1.07
N ASP A 671 -11.26 31.56 1.94
CA ASP A 671 -10.70 31.75 3.28
C ASP A 671 -11.33 30.74 4.26
N TYR A 672 -10.51 29.81 4.74
CA TYR A 672 -10.89 28.78 5.71
C TYR A 672 -9.77 28.51 6.70
N ARG A 673 -10.12 28.33 7.98
CA ARG A 673 -9.20 27.90 9.02
C ARG A 673 -9.86 26.92 10.00
N ALA A 674 -9.17 25.81 10.25
CA ALA A 674 -9.39 24.98 11.42
C ALA A 674 -8.78 25.67 12.66
N LEU A 675 -9.57 25.95 13.71
CA LEU A 675 -9.07 26.74 14.86
C LEU A 675 -8.31 25.91 15.91
N LEU A 676 -8.42 24.58 15.84
CA LEU A 676 -7.72 23.64 16.73
C LEU A 676 -6.90 22.66 15.91
N SER A 677 -5.79 23.13 15.32
CA SER A 677 -4.81 22.30 14.62
C SER A 677 -3.63 21.97 15.54
N GLY A 678 -2.94 20.85 15.28
CA GLY A 678 -1.61 20.57 15.85
C GLY A 678 -1.55 20.30 17.36
N GLY A 679 -2.45 19.49 17.93
CA GLY A 679 -2.39 19.13 19.36
C GLY A 679 -2.77 20.25 20.33
N ALA A 680 -3.24 21.39 19.81
CA ALA A 680 -3.87 22.43 20.60
C ALA A 680 -5.19 21.90 21.21
N ASN A 681 -5.37 22.14 22.51
CA ASN A 681 -6.57 21.79 23.24
C ASN A 681 -7.35 23.06 23.63
N PRO A 682 -8.69 23.03 23.53
CA PRO A 682 -9.49 24.12 24.03
C PRO A 682 -9.45 24.17 25.56
N VAL A 683 -9.86 25.30 26.14
CA VAL A 683 -10.14 25.35 27.58
C VAL A 683 -11.50 24.71 27.79
N VAL A 684 -11.53 23.60 28.53
CA VAL A 684 -12.76 22.87 28.86
C VAL A 684 -13.02 22.97 30.35
N ARG A 685 -14.22 23.40 30.73
CA ARG A 685 -14.71 23.37 32.11
C ARG A 685 -15.92 22.47 32.15
N GLU A 686 -15.80 21.36 32.87
CA GLU A 686 -16.84 20.34 32.96
C GLU A 686 -17.71 20.56 34.21
N ASP A 687 -18.99 20.29 34.04
CA ASP A 687 -20.01 20.12 35.07
C ASP A 687 -20.73 18.79 34.79
N ALA A 688 -21.56 18.30 35.72
CA ALA A 688 -22.08 16.93 35.73
C ALA A 688 -22.48 16.37 34.34
N ASN A 689 -23.34 17.09 33.59
CA ASN A 689 -23.79 16.71 32.25
C ASN A 689 -23.55 17.81 31.19
N SER A 690 -22.69 18.78 31.49
CA SER A 690 -22.43 19.90 30.58
C SER A 690 -20.97 20.33 30.59
N ALA A 691 -20.54 20.98 29.51
CA ALA A 691 -19.19 21.53 29.42
C ALA A 691 -19.21 22.88 28.73
N VAL A 692 -18.41 23.80 29.26
CA VAL A 692 -18.09 25.06 28.59
C VAL A 692 -16.74 24.90 27.90
N VAL A 693 -16.71 25.15 26.59
CA VAL A 693 -15.53 25.01 25.74
C VAL A 693 -15.19 26.36 25.12
N GLU A 694 -13.99 26.87 25.40
CA GLU A 694 -13.54 28.18 24.95
C GLU A 694 -12.31 28.07 24.02
N VAL A 695 -12.34 28.85 22.93
CA VAL A 695 -11.19 29.03 22.03
C VAL A 695 -11.03 30.50 21.61
N PRO A 696 -9.79 31.01 21.52
CA PRO A 696 -9.55 32.33 20.92
C PRO A 696 -9.73 32.25 19.41
N VAL A 697 -10.40 33.24 18.83
CA VAL A 697 -10.65 33.36 17.39
C VAL A 697 -10.12 34.70 16.91
N ARG A 698 -9.06 34.65 16.10
CA ARG A 698 -8.47 35.83 15.48
C ARG A 698 -9.13 36.12 14.14
N PHE A 699 -9.61 37.33 13.95
CA PHE A 699 -10.11 37.83 12.68
C PHE A 699 -9.12 38.87 12.13
N GLU A 700 -8.63 38.66 10.92
CA GLU A 700 -7.48 39.42 10.40
C GLU A 700 -7.87 40.60 9.52
N LYS A 701 -9.00 40.48 8.81
CA LYS A 701 -9.46 41.44 7.81
C LYS A 701 -10.91 41.85 8.08
N PRO A 702 -11.33 43.05 7.66
CA PRO A 702 -12.75 43.41 7.61
C PRO A 702 -13.54 42.44 6.72
N GLY A 703 -14.85 42.33 6.98
CA GLY A 703 -15.75 41.51 6.16
C GLY A 703 -16.67 40.61 6.97
N VAL A 704 -17.28 39.65 6.28
CA VAL A 704 -18.27 38.72 6.85
C VAL A 704 -17.63 37.36 7.07
N TYR A 705 -17.54 36.95 8.32
CA TYR A 705 -17.07 35.63 8.70
C TYR A 705 -18.22 34.76 9.15
N ARG A 706 -18.02 33.45 9.04
CA ARG A 706 -18.90 32.42 9.59
C ARG A 706 -18.08 31.47 10.45
N LEU A 707 -18.32 31.52 11.75
CA LEU A 707 -17.79 30.55 12.71
C LEU A 707 -18.74 29.34 12.75
N ARG A 708 -18.19 28.16 12.54
CA ARG A 708 -18.87 26.87 12.69
C ARG A 708 -18.35 26.17 13.93
N ALA A 709 -19.27 25.73 14.77
CA ALA A 709 -18.98 24.82 15.88
C ALA A 709 -19.79 23.54 15.69
N ALA A 710 -19.17 22.39 15.90
CA ALA A 710 -19.85 21.11 15.86
C ALA A 710 -19.44 20.26 17.07
N THR A 711 -20.36 19.43 17.55
CA THR A 711 -20.10 18.44 18.59
C THR A 711 -20.77 17.12 18.22
N THR A 712 -20.26 16.00 18.74
CA THR A 712 -20.79 14.67 18.47
C THR A 712 -20.69 13.77 19.70
N ASP A 713 -21.65 12.89 19.86
CA ASP A 713 -21.66 11.91 20.93
C ASP A 713 -21.10 10.55 20.49
N LEU A 714 -20.96 9.63 21.44
CA LEU A 714 -20.46 8.27 21.19
C LEU A 714 -21.41 7.41 20.32
N ALA A 715 -22.63 7.87 20.02
CA ALA A 715 -23.50 7.23 19.03
C ALA A 715 -23.30 7.82 17.61
N GLY A 716 -22.43 8.81 17.47
CA GLY A 716 -22.16 9.56 16.25
C GLY A 716 -23.17 10.66 15.93
N ARG A 717 -24.13 10.93 16.83
CA ARG A 717 -25.13 11.99 16.63
C ARG A 717 -24.46 13.34 16.82
N SER A 718 -24.65 14.22 15.84
CA SER A 718 -23.91 15.48 15.79
C SER A 718 -24.84 16.69 15.78
N THR A 719 -24.42 17.77 16.43
CA THR A 719 -25.09 19.08 16.40
C THR A 719 -24.12 20.13 15.89
N VAL A 720 -24.60 21.00 14.99
CA VAL A 720 -23.80 22.04 14.33
C VAL A 720 -24.46 23.39 14.54
N VAL A 721 -23.67 24.38 14.97
CA VAL A 721 -24.09 25.78 15.14
C VAL A 721 -23.22 26.68 14.30
N TRP A 722 -23.86 27.68 13.66
CA TRP A 722 -23.20 28.72 12.90
C TRP A 722 -23.40 30.08 13.56
N LYS A 723 -22.33 30.89 13.59
CA LYS A 723 -22.38 32.30 14.01
C LYS A 723 -21.75 33.18 12.94
N THR A 724 -22.50 34.18 12.50
CA THR A 724 -22.01 35.19 11.56
C THR A 724 -21.39 36.35 12.34
N VAL A 725 -20.20 36.77 11.93
CA VAL A 725 -19.49 37.92 12.47
C VAL A 725 -19.30 38.93 11.35
N ARG A 726 -19.66 40.18 11.60
CA ARG A 726 -19.44 41.28 10.65
C ARG A 726 -18.46 42.26 11.25
N LEU A 727 -17.29 42.37 10.64
CA LEU A 727 -16.26 43.32 11.06
C LEU A 727 -16.25 44.50 10.10
N ARG A 728 -16.30 45.70 10.68
CA ARG A 728 -16.25 46.94 9.93
C ARG A 728 -14.84 47.15 9.33
N PRO A 729 -14.74 47.88 8.21
CA PRO A 729 -13.47 48.34 7.66
C PRO A 729 -12.55 48.98 8.70
#